data_AF-A0A4Q9B712-F1
#
_entry.id   AF-A0A4Q9B712-F1
#
_cell.length_a   1.000
_cell.length_b   1.000
_cell.length_c   1.000
_cell.angle_alpha   90.00
_cell.angle_beta   90.00
_cell.angle_gamma   90.00
#
_symmetry.space_group_name_H-M   'P 1'
#
loop_
_entity.id
_entity.type
_entity.pdbx_description
1 polymer ?
#
loop_
_entity_poly.entity_id
_entity_poly.type
_entity_poly.pdbx_seq_one_letter_code
_entity_poly.pdbx_strand_id
1 'polypeptide(L)'
;MPEELRLYLKEHFGVLGPVSPGRFEAELAKRVGSPAKREPLLKAWRAYLSGGGREAVRSFYREVLQVPKGEALVYGMHLPFLEFYAQEVPPRVEGRVLEVGAFTGALVGYLQRQRPDLAWHALDGVAEAVEVGRKRVPGVAWHLAWAEEAELPPFDTLLLLSVFPEGFVDGGLPGRLGPEGFWQRFAFFRRLPLFARLLRPGGLLVYGHGPFLGKSLEGVEEGLLRLGFREVVRVGEGEYFLVLARRPEVLAEEARLEEVRVAGEEAPAPPVPVGVQGLDLAEARELLAAGRYAEVLARLPEGAGHAEAHLAGEAAYLRGRALFALSRYAEAEEALRRAMSEEAEDLRALVLVELGEYERARGRLEALAWQGGRWRLYLGRVYLAQGRYADALRQFVESGLPEAELYVREALERITERMRRFAREGEWAEVSRRAEFVEDLAPGLLTREMLRLGLKAALLQGLFARAERYARRLADLDEAEGFLGLALAALRVRSPLDLRASEDLKPVEPYLTEALARAEIPEALLLLGMLREREGRYWEALRLLEEAARHGEGEVAGLAFHHLAGVKRALRRPLREVLGDHKRAHALRAYPAPYLFRLAQEALAGGEEVLARELLSRARDAGLSEVAEADLMALLALLERLEGPWAAFSVLYQALGRTPAPPLELLALAYRLSRSFRESPEAEAVRGQYLAALYAAGRVEEAERLLLEELQAHPQALEVLFDLAEHHEAQGDWRRAAECWQKALEVALYREKDLELSREVLRNLLFLRPHDESLALYLEELKAVGRGLVALGEEPRAFPAGREELLEETLPRFHGERLLVVGGHTQLRSRLVPFLEARGLRVDWFDADGAGVGKEALRRIQNRLEKAHGLMIVSSYVGHDLSEPVRLEAERLGVPVHVIPGRARGATGFLRALKAFAPELFKRALKGVQ
;
A
#
# COMPACT_ATOMS: atom_id res chain seq x y z
N MET A 1 18.49 11.08 25.15
CA MET A 1 19.87 10.66 25.50
C MET A 1 20.25 9.24 25.04
N PRO A 2 19.76 8.09 25.57
CA PRO A 2 20.17 6.77 25.04
C PRO A 2 19.79 6.52 23.57
N GLU A 3 18.62 7.01 23.14
CA GLU A 3 18.16 6.89 21.76
C GLU A 3 18.98 7.75 20.78
N GLU A 4 19.47 8.91 21.20
CA GLU A 4 20.31 9.79 20.38
C GLU A 4 21.69 9.18 20.14
N LEU A 5 22.29 8.57 21.16
CA LEU A 5 23.53 7.81 21.00
C LEU A 5 23.32 6.62 20.07
N ARG A 6 22.25 5.84 20.25
CA ARG A 6 21.92 4.70 19.38
C ARG A 6 21.75 5.13 17.93
N LEU A 7 21.10 6.26 17.68
CA LEU A 7 20.96 6.83 16.35
C LEU A 7 22.33 7.24 15.77
N TYR A 8 23.15 7.95 16.55
CA TYR A 8 24.51 8.33 16.15
C TYR A 8 25.37 7.12 15.77
N LEU A 9 25.38 6.07 16.61
CA LEU A 9 26.14 4.84 16.39
C LEU A 9 25.62 4.04 15.19
N LYS A 10 24.30 4.03 14.96
CA LYS A 10 23.70 3.40 13.79
C LYS A 10 24.08 4.11 12.49
N GLU A 11 24.01 5.44 12.47
CA GLU A 11 24.28 6.27 11.30
C GLU A 11 25.77 6.32 10.94
N HIS A 12 26.64 6.55 11.94
CA HIS A 12 28.06 6.83 11.71
C HIS A 12 28.94 5.57 11.78
N PHE A 13 28.52 4.54 12.52
CA PHE A 13 29.30 3.32 12.75
C PHE A 13 28.58 2.02 12.38
N GLY A 14 27.29 2.06 12.04
CA GLY A 14 26.52 0.87 11.63
C GLY A 14 26.20 -0.11 12.76
N VAL A 15 26.15 0.37 14.01
CA VAL A 15 25.77 -0.44 15.17
C VAL A 15 24.25 -0.69 15.14
N LEU A 16 23.86 -1.96 15.12
CA LEU A 16 22.44 -2.36 15.07
C LEU A 16 21.86 -2.73 16.44
N GLY A 17 22.73 -3.00 17.42
CA GLY A 17 22.35 -3.43 18.75
C GLY A 17 23.54 -4.02 19.51
N PRO A 18 23.33 -4.49 20.75
CA PRO A 18 24.37 -5.06 21.58
C PRO A 18 24.84 -6.42 21.02
N VAL A 19 26.15 -6.68 21.12
CA VAL A 19 26.78 -7.92 20.69
C VAL A 19 27.47 -8.55 21.89
N SER A 20 27.13 -9.77 22.27
CA SER A 20 27.90 -10.48 23.30
C SER A 20 29.20 -11.03 22.68
N PRO A 21 30.34 -11.06 23.40
CA PRO A 21 31.59 -11.64 22.90
C PRO A 21 31.45 -13.09 22.41
N GLY A 22 30.60 -13.90 23.06
CA GLY A 22 30.27 -15.26 22.61
C GLY A 22 29.51 -15.33 21.29
N ARG A 23 28.86 -14.24 20.86
CA ARG A 23 28.18 -14.12 19.55
C ARG A 23 29.03 -13.42 18.50
N PHE A 24 30.24 -12.97 18.82
CA PHE A 24 31.11 -12.24 17.88
C PHE A 24 31.38 -13.04 16.61
N GLU A 25 31.73 -14.34 16.73
CA GLU A 25 31.98 -15.20 15.56
C GLU A 25 30.72 -15.39 14.69
N ALA A 26 29.54 -15.50 15.32
CA ALA A 26 28.27 -15.67 14.63
C ALA A 26 27.82 -14.38 13.91
N GLU A 27 27.97 -13.22 14.54
CA GLU A 27 27.67 -11.92 13.93
C GLU A 27 28.67 -11.57 12.82
N LEU A 28 29.94 -11.97 12.97
CA LEU A 28 30.92 -11.87 11.89
C LEU A 28 30.55 -12.77 10.71
N ALA A 29 30.10 -14.01 10.95
CA ALA A 29 29.69 -14.93 9.89
C ALA A 29 28.48 -14.41 9.08
N LYS A 30 27.54 -13.71 9.73
CA LYS A 30 26.41 -13.06 9.05
C LYS A 30 26.85 -11.90 8.15
N ARG A 31 27.91 -11.18 8.52
CA ARG A 31 28.43 -10.02 7.77
C ARG A 31 29.39 -10.42 6.66
N VAL A 32 30.21 -11.44 6.90
CA VAL A 32 31.22 -11.96 5.97
C VAL A 32 30.92 -13.42 5.72
N GLY A 33 30.16 -13.71 4.66
CA GLY A 33 29.68 -15.06 4.34
C GLY A 33 30.77 -16.05 3.88
N SER A 34 31.99 -15.60 3.60
CA SER A 34 33.09 -16.47 3.16
C SER A 34 33.98 -16.90 4.35
N PRO A 35 34.10 -18.21 4.64
CA PRO A 35 34.94 -18.71 5.73
C PRO A 35 36.41 -18.29 5.65
N ALA A 36 37.00 -18.26 4.46
CA ALA A 36 38.39 -17.87 4.24
C ALA A 36 38.63 -16.37 4.54
N LYS A 37 37.62 -15.52 4.33
CA LYS A 37 37.71 -14.07 4.59
C LYS A 37 37.53 -13.70 6.07
N ARG A 38 36.91 -14.56 6.88
CA ARG A 38 36.73 -14.35 8.34
C ARG A 38 37.85 -14.96 9.18
N GLU A 39 38.61 -15.91 8.64
CA GLU A 39 39.64 -16.66 9.37
C GLU A 39 40.75 -15.78 10.00
N PRO A 40 41.31 -14.76 9.32
CA PRO A 40 42.30 -13.87 9.91
C PRO A 40 41.78 -13.11 11.13
N LEU A 41 40.56 -12.55 11.04
CA LEU A 41 39.91 -11.85 12.15
C LEU A 41 39.54 -12.79 13.29
N LEU A 42 39.08 -14.01 13.01
CA LEU A 42 38.78 -15.01 14.05
C LEU A 42 40.05 -15.43 14.80
N LYS A 43 41.18 -15.58 14.09
CA LYS A 43 42.48 -15.86 14.70
C LYS A 43 42.95 -14.69 15.59
N ALA A 44 42.84 -13.46 15.10
CA ALA A 44 43.19 -12.26 15.86
C ALA A 44 42.27 -12.06 17.08
N TRP A 45 40.98 -12.34 16.94
CA TRP A 45 39.99 -12.31 18.03
C TRP A 45 40.31 -13.34 19.11
N ARG A 46 40.63 -14.58 18.74
CA ARG A 46 41.03 -15.63 19.71
C ARG A 46 42.33 -15.27 20.42
N ALA A 47 43.31 -14.71 19.71
CA ALA A 47 44.56 -14.23 20.31
C ALA A 47 44.34 -13.04 21.27
N TYR A 48 43.38 -12.16 20.93
CA TYR A 48 42.95 -11.06 21.79
C TYR A 48 42.30 -11.58 23.08
N LEU A 49 41.40 -12.56 22.98
CA LEU A 49 40.76 -13.21 24.13
C LEU A 49 41.73 -14.02 24.99
N SER A 50 42.78 -14.61 24.40
CA SER A 50 43.78 -15.41 25.12
C SER A 50 44.86 -14.57 25.81
N GLY A 51 44.68 -13.24 25.93
CA GLY A 51 45.59 -12.37 26.68
C GLY A 51 46.93 -12.10 25.99
N GLY A 52 46.99 -12.11 24.65
CA GLY A 52 48.23 -11.95 23.86
C GLY A 52 48.90 -10.57 23.89
N GLY A 53 48.62 -9.73 24.90
CA GLY A 53 49.24 -8.42 25.10
C GLY A 53 48.94 -7.39 23.99
N ARG A 54 49.74 -6.31 23.93
CA ARG A 54 49.55 -5.18 22.99
C ARG A 54 49.52 -5.60 21.52
N GLU A 55 50.27 -6.63 21.14
CA GLU A 55 50.30 -7.10 19.75
C GLU A 55 49.01 -7.82 19.35
N ALA A 56 48.36 -8.53 20.28
CA ALA A 56 47.05 -9.12 20.00
C ALA A 56 45.96 -8.06 19.80
N VAL A 57 46.03 -6.94 20.55
CA VAL A 57 45.14 -5.77 20.37
C VAL A 57 45.36 -5.14 19.00
N ARG A 58 46.62 -4.90 18.64
CA ARG A 58 46.99 -4.33 17.34
C ARG A 58 46.51 -5.21 16.19
N SER A 59 46.75 -6.52 16.29
CA SER A 59 46.30 -7.50 15.31
C SER A 59 44.77 -7.51 15.19
N PHE A 60 44.04 -7.54 16.30
CA PHE A 60 42.58 -7.51 16.29
C PHE A 60 42.00 -6.23 15.69
N TYR A 61 42.51 -5.06 16.07
CA TYR A 61 42.05 -3.78 15.53
C TYR A 61 42.39 -3.63 14.05
N ARG A 62 43.56 -4.09 13.61
CA ARG A 62 43.93 -4.11 12.19
C ARG A 62 42.98 -4.99 11.37
N GLU A 63 42.71 -6.21 11.84
CA GLU A 63 41.86 -7.16 11.11
C GLU A 63 40.38 -6.75 11.13
N VAL A 64 39.89 -6.18 12.24
CA VAL A 64 38.48 -5.77 12.33
C VAL A 64 38.18 -4.56 11.44
N LEU A 65 39.15 -3.67 11.24
CA LEU A 65 39.02 -2.50 10.37
C LEU A 65 39.07 -2.85 8.87
N GLN A 66 39.59 -4.03 8.50
CA GLN A 66 39.53 -4.53 7.12
C GLN A 66 38.14 -5.09 6.76
N VAL A 67 37.30 -5.42 7.75
CA VAL A 67 35.94 -5.89 7.54
C VAL A 67 34.99 -4.71 7.31
N PRO A 68 34.12 -4.75 6.27
CA PRO A 68 33.13 -3.69 6.05
C PRO A 68 32.26 -3.44 7.29
N LYS A 69 32.34 -2.23 7.85
CA LYS A 69 31.68 -1.83 9.11
C LYS A 69 32.03 -2.79 10.27
N GLY A 70 33.25 -3.33 10.33
CA GLY A 70 33.68 -4.22 11.40
C GLY A 70 33.72 -3.55 12.77
N GLU A 71 33.93 -2.24 12.82
CA GLU A 71 33.87 -1.43 14.04
C GLU A 71 32.50 -1.53 14.74
N ALA A 72 31.42 -1.78 13.99
CA ALA A 72 30.09 -1.98 14.56
C ALA A 72 30.04 -3.19 15.50
N LEU A 73 30.88 -4.21 15.27
CA LEU A 73 30.99 -5.38 16.15
C LEU A 73 31.65 -5.00 17.47
N VAL A 74 32.72 -4.19 17.41
CA VAL A 74 33.43 -3.68 18.59
C VAL A 74 32.52 -2.76 19.40
N TYR A 75 31.87 -1.79 18.76
CA TYR A 75 30.95 -0.88 19.43
C TYR A 75 29.66 -1.56 19.89
N GLY A 76 29.20 -2.61 19.21
CA GLY A 76 28.09 -3.45 19.68
C GLY A 76 28.42 -4.16 21.00
N MET A 77 29.68 -4.60 21.19
CA MET A 77 30.12 -5.19 22.47
C MET A 77 30.20 -4.17 23.60
N HIS A 78 30.55 -2.92 23.28
CA HIS A 78 30.65 -1.84 24.26
C HIS A 78 29.37 -1.00 24.39
N LEU A 79 28.29 -1.33 23.66
CA LEU A 79 27.10 -0.49 23.57
C LEU A 79 26.48 -0.14 24.94
N PRO A 80 26.32 -1.07 25.90
CA PRO A 80 25.79 -0.72 27.22
C PRO A 80 26.67 0.31 27.97
N PHE A 81 28.00 0.21 27.83
CA PHE A 81 28.92 1.18 28.40
C PHE A 81 28.81 2.53 27.71
N LEU A 82 28.75 2.55 26.37
CA LEU A 82 28.62 3.79 25.62
C LEU A 82 27.32 4.53 26.00
N GLU A 83 26.22 3.80 26.17
CA GLU A 83 24.93 4.35 26.62
C GLU A 83 25.04 4.95 28.02
N PHE A 84 25.72 4.26 28.93
CA PHE A 84 25.90 4.72 30.29
C PHE A 84 26.83 5.94 30.37
N TYR A 85 27.91 5.95 29.59
CA TYR A 85 28.79 7.11 29.45
C TYR A 85 28.07 8.32 28.85
N ALA A 86 27.30 8.12 27.78
CA ALA A 86 26.52 9.18 27.14
C ALA A 86 25.51 9.83 28.09
N GLN A 87 24.97 9.06 29.03
CA GLN A 87 24.04 9.56 30.03
C GLN A 87 24.76 10.33 31.16
N GLU A 88 25.79 9.74 31.75
CA GLU A 88 26.35 10.23 33.01
C GLU A 88 27.55 11.19 32.82
N VAL A 89 28.27 11.15 31.71
CA VAL A 89 29.51 11.93 31.54
C VAL A 89 29.31 13.39 31.13
N PRO A 90 28.37 13.77 30.24
CA PRO A 90 28.22 15.16 29.78
C PRO A 90 28.12 16.24 30.88
N PRO A 91 27.40 16.03 32.02
CA PRO A 91 27.31 17.04 33.07
C PRO A 91 28.55 17.11 33.98
N ARG A 92 29.49 16.16 33.89
CA ARG A 92 30.60 15.99 34.85
C ARG A 92 31.99 16.30 34.26
N VAL A 93 32.10 16.40 32.94
CA VAL A 93 33.36 16.69 32.23
C VAL A 93 33.70 18.18 32.23
N GLU A 94 34.99 18.47 32.37
CA GLU A 94 35.53 19.82 32.44
C GLU A 94 36.86 19.92 31.67
N GLY A 95 37.12 21.10 31.10
CA GLY A 95 38.40 21.47 30.49
C GLY A 95 38.81 20.61 29.29
N ARG A 96 40.07 20.16 29.30
CA ARG A 96 40.67 19.26 28.32
C ARG A 96 40.36 17.81 28.72
N VAL A 97 39.65 17.11 27.86
CA VAL A 97 39.18 15.74 28.10
C VAL A 97 39.94 14.76 27.21
N LEU A 98 40.47 13.69 27.79
CA LEU A 98 41.16 12.62 27.07
C LEU A 98 40.41 11.29 27.20
N GLU A 99 39.95 10.72 26.09
CA GLU A 99 39.56 9.30 26.02
C GLU A 99 40.79 8.44 25.75
N VAL A 100 41.02 7.44 26.61
CA VAL A 100 42.12 6.48 26.45
C VAL A 100 41.58 5.16 25.92
N GLY A 101 42.21 4.62 24.87
CA GLY A 101 41.70 3.45 24.15
C GLY A 101 40.47 3.77 23.31
N ALA A 102 40.46 4.96 22.67
CA ALA A 102 39.30 5.49 21.96
C ALA A 102 38.90 4.67 20.71
N PHE A 103 39.75 3.74 20.26
CA PHE A 103 39.60 3.00 19.01
C PHE A 103 39.37 3.97 17.83
N THR A 104 38.22 3.92 17.14
CA THR A 104 37.87 4.86 16.05
C THR A 104 36.98 6.02 16.49
N GLY A 105 36.84 6.22 17.82
CA GLY A 105 36.41 7.48 18.43
C GLY A 105 34.91 7.69 18.56
N ALA A 106 34.09 6.63 18.60
CA ALA A 106 32.65 6.78 18.72
C ALA A 106 32.20 7.49 20.01
N LEU A 107 32.81 7.19 21.15
CA LEU A 107 32.43 7.81 22.42
C LEU A 107 32.83 9.29 22.48
N VAL A 108 34.12 9.59 22.33
CA VAL A 108 34.62 10.97 22.28
C VAL A 108 33.95 11.79 21.20
N GLY A 109 33.65 11.20 20.03
CA GLY A 109 32.95 11.87 18.94
C GLY A 109 31.49 12.21 19.26
N TYR A 110 30.80 11.37 20.02
CA TYR A 110 29.46 11.68 20.51
C TYR A 110 29.51 12.76 21.61
N LEU A 111 30.38 12.60 22.60
CA LEU A 111 30.50 13.55 23.71
C LEU A 111 30.96 14.94 23.25
N GLN A 112 31.83 15.01 22.23
CA GLN A 112 32.24 16.27 21.60
C GLN A 112 31.06 17.04 20.98
N ARG A 113 30.04 16.34 20.46
CA ARG A 113 28.81 16.98 19.96
C ARG A 113 27.92 17.49 21.07
N GLN A 114 27.90 16.81 22.22
CA GLN A 114 27.11 17.20 23.38
C GLN A 114 27.75 18.38 24.15
N ARG A 115 29.08 18.44 24.18
CA ARG A 115 29.86 19.47 24.87
C ARG A 115 30.96 20.03 23.95
N PRO A 116 30.57 20.79 22.90
CA PRO A 116 31.52 21.35 21.94
C PRO A 116 32.38 22.47 22.54
N ASP A 117 32.03 22.95 23.74
CA ASP A 117 32.76 23.97 24.51
C ASP A 117 34.08 23.46 25.10
N LEU A 118 34.28 22.13 25.16
CA LEU A 118 35.47 21.50 25.74
C LEU A 118 36.48 21.08 24.67
N ALA A 119 37.74 20.93 25.09
CA ALA A 119 38.80 20.43 24.22
C ALA A 119 38.89 18.90 24.31
N TRP A 120 38.51 18.22 23.23
CA TRP A 120 38.43 16.76 23.19
C TRP A 120 39.66 16.12 22.53
N HIS A 121 40.21 15.12 23.21
CA HIS A 121 41.38 14.37 22.77
C HIS A 121 41.10 12.87 22.83
N ALA A 122 41.70 12.12 21.91
CA ALA A 122 41.62 10.67 21.83
C ALA A 122 43.03 10.07 21.77
N LEU A 123 43.29 9.05 22.57
CA LEU A 123 44.56 8.33 22.60
C LEU A 123 44.32 6.85 22.28
N ASP A 124 45.03 6.33 21.28
CA ASP A 124 45.03 4.90 20.97
C ASP A 124 46.44 4.43 20.54
N GLY A 125 46.77 3.17 20.83
CA GLY A 125 48.08 2.57 20.53
C GLY A 125 48.17 1.93 19.14
N VAL A 126 47.05 1.86 18.40
CA VAL A 126 46.96 1.24 17.07
C VAL A 126 46.85 2.31 15.99
N ALA A 127 47.87 2.39 15.12
CA ALA A 127 47.97 3.42 14.09
C ALA A 127 46.77 3.43 13.13
N GLU A 128 46.31 2.24 12.74
CA GLU A 128 45.16 2.04 11.85
C GLU A 128 43.86 2.57 12.46
N ALA A 129 43.66 2.39 13.78
CA ALA A 129 42.50 2.91 14.49
C ALA A 129 42.55 4.44 14.58
N VAL A 130 43.72 5.01 14.89
CA VAL A 130 43.95 6.47 14.92
C VAL A 130 43.72 7.11 13.55
N GLU A 131 44.18 6.48 12.47
CA GLU A 131 43.98 6.99 11.11
C GLU A 131 42.49 7.04 10.74
N VAL A 132 41.75 5.97 11.02
CA VAL A 132 40.30 5.91 10.79
C VAL A 132 39.57 6.93 11.68
N GLY A 133 39.96 7.02 12.94
CA GLY A 133 39.44 7.97 13.91
C GLY A 133 39.59 9.42 13.48
N ARG A 134 40.78 9.83 13.01
CA ARG A 134 41.04 11.19 12.47
C ARG A 134 40.14 11.54 11.30
N LYS A 135 39.85 10.56 10.42
CA LYS A 135 38.96 10.76 9.27
C LYS A 135 37.49 10.90 9.70
N ARG A 136 37.06 10.13 10.71
CA ARG A 136 35.64 10.09 11.16
C ARG A 136 35.28 11.17 12.15
N VAL A 137 36.21 11.53 13.02
CA VAL A 137 35.99 12.48 14.11
C VAL A 137 37.07 13.57 14.04
N PRO A 138 36.98 14.46 13.03
CA PRO A 138 38.00 15.50 12.80
C PRO A 138 38.00 16.59 13.88
N GLY A 139 36.91 16.73 14.65
CA GLY A 139 36.79 17.70 15.75
C GLY A 139 37.52 17.29 17.04
N VAL A 140 38.24 16.16 17.03
CA VAL A 140 38.95 15.62 18.19
C VAL A 140 40.45 15.54 17.88
N ALA A 141 41.30 15.89 18.85
CA ALA A 141 42.75 15.80 18.69
C ALA A 141 43.25 14.37 19.00
N TRP A 142 43.75 13.68 17.97
CA TRP A 142 44.15 12.27 18.03
C TRP A 142 45.65 12.06 18.27
N HIS A 143 45.98 11.25 19.28
CA HIS A 143 47.34 10.90 19.71
C HIS A 143 47.60 9.41 19.50
N LEU A 144 48.76 9.06 18.94
CA LEU A 144 49.19 7.67 18.73
C LEU A 144 50.24 7.30 19.76
N ALA A 145 49.83 6.63 20.84
CA ALA A 145 50.71 6.04 21.84
C ALA A 145 49.92 5.10 22.76
N TRP A 146 50.60 4.20 23.45
CA TRP A 146 50.02 3.50 24.59
C TRP A 146 50.00 4.42 25.80
N ALA A 147 48.96 4.33 26.63
CA ALA A 147 48.75 5.23 27.77
C ALA A 147 49.93 5.27 28.75
N GLU A 148 50.62 4.13 28.94
CA GLU A 148 51.80 4.04 29.83
C GLU A 148 53.06 4.70 29.24
N GLU A 149 53.08 4.96 27.94
CA GLU A 149 54.22 5.46 27.18
C GLU A 149 53.99 6.87 26.62
N ALA A 150 52.74 7.34 26.65
CA ALA A 150 52.37 8.65 26.13
C ALA A 150 53.02 9.78 26.93
N GLU A 151 53.79 10.63 26.24
CA GLU A 151 54.31 11.89 26.75
C GLU A 151 53.43 13.04 26.26
N LEU A 152 52.34 13.30 26.99
CA LEU A 152 51.37 14.35 26.66
C LEU A 152 51.23 15.33 27.84
N PRO A 153 50.87 16.59 27.59
CA PRO A 153 50.55 17.53 28.66
C PRO A 153 49.34 17.03 29.46
N PRO A 154 49.26 17.34 30.77
CA PRO A 154 48.18 16.84 31.62
C PRO A 154 46.81 17.39 31.19
N PHE A 155 45.79 16.56 31.42
CA PHE A 155 44.39 16.79 31.08
C PHE A 155 43.56 17.06 32.33
N ASP A 156 42.42 17.72 32.16
CA ASP A 156 41.51 18.08 33.24
C ASP A 156 40.55 16.93 33.57
N THR A 157 40.16 16.15 32.55
CA THR A 157 39.34 14.95 32.68
C THR A 157 39.93 13.80 31.86
N LEU A 158 39.94 12.59 32.42
CA LEU A 158 40.43 11.37 31.76
C LEU A 158 39.33 10.30 31.78
N LEU A 159 38.92 9.85 30.59
CA LEU A 159 37.87 8.85 30.38
C LEU A 159 38.49 7.50 30.06
N LEU A 160 38.12 6.50 30.85
CA LEU A 160 38.55 5.11 30.69
C LEU A 160 37.33 4.23 30.45
N LEU A 161 37.01 4.01 29.17
CA LEU A 161 36.13 2.91 28.80
C LEU A 161 36.77 1.60 29.26
N SER A 162 35.97 0.58 29.58
CA SER A 162 36.39 -0.73 30.14
C SER A 162 37.29 -1.58 29.20
N VAL A 163 38.23 -0.97 28.49
CA VAL A 163 39.02 -1.57 27.41
C VAL A 163 40.50 -1.24 27.61
N PHE A 164 41.02 -1.57 28.79
CA PHE A 164 42.39 -2.06 28.84
C PHE A 164 42.32 -3.58 28.71
N PRO A 165 42.98 -4.19 27.72
CA PRO A 165 43.01 -5.63 27.55
C PRO A 165 43.90 -6.16 28.66
N GLU A 166 43.30 -6.38 29.82
CA GLU A 166 43.95 -7.05 30.92
C GLU A 166 43.67 -8.53 30.74
N GLY A 167 44.74 -9.25 30.39
CA GLY A 167 44.73 -10.69 30.27
C GLY A 167 44.21 -11.37 31.53
N PHE A 168 43.72 -12.59 31.31
CA PHE A 168 43.13 -13.53 32.27
C PHE A 168 41.69 -13.21 32.72
N VAL A 169 40.75 -13.43 31.80
CA VAL A 169 39.48 -14.05 32.21
C VAL A 169 39.66 -15.57 32.09
N ASP A 170 40.34 -16.19 33.07
CA ASP A 170 40.24 -17.65 33.22
C ASP A 170 38.77 -17.98 33.50
N GLY A 171 38.19 -18.89 32.72
CA GLY A 171 36.79 -19.32 32.82
C GLY A 171 36.39 -19.98 34.14
N GLY A 172 37.28 -20.01 35.13
CA GLY A 172 37.05 -20.54 36.49
C GLY A 172 37.13 -19.50 37.61
N LEU A 173 37.18 -18.20 37.30
CA LEU A 173 37.23 -17.16 38.33
C LEU A 173 35.85 -16.95 39.00
N PRO A 174 35.77 -16.85 40.34
CA PRO A 174 34.51 -16.66 41.06
C PRO A 174 33.84 -15.32 40.70
N GLY A 175 32.51 -15.27 40.76
CA GLY A 175 31.71 -14.10 40.38
C GLY A 175 31.94 -12.83 41.23
N ARG A 176 32.70 -12.93 42.33
CA ARG A 176 33.19 -11.79 43.11
C ARG A 176 34.57 -12.15 43.69
N LEU A 177 35.53 -11.25 43.59
CA LEU A 177 36.77 -11.32 44.36
C LEU A 177 36.68 -10.32 45.52
N GLY A 178 37.36 -10.58 46.63
CA GLY A 178 37.66 -9.53 47.58
C GLY A 178 38.68 -8.53 47.00
N PRO A 179 38.86 -7.34 47.59
CA PRO A 179 39.82 -6.32 47.13
C PRO A 179 41.23 -6.86 46.85
N GLU A 180 41.78 -7.67 47.75
CA GLU A 180 43.13 -8.23 47.61
C GLU A 180 43.26 -9.24 46.47
N GLY A 181 42.28 -10.12 46.30
CA GLY A 181 42.22 -11.06 45.18
C GLY A 181 42.04 -10.37 43.83
N PHE A 182 41.33 -9.23 43.81
CA PHE A 182 41.21 -8.40 42.62
C PHE A 182 42.56 -7.78 42.22
N TRP A 183 43.29 -7.18 43.17
CA TRP A 183 44.58 -6.55 42.88
C TRP A 183 45.68 -7.52 42.43
N GLN A 184 45.68 -8.76 42.95
CA GLN A 184 46.65 -9.78 42.53
C GLN A 184 46.38 -10.29 41.11
N ARG A 185 45.11 -10.29 40.68
CA ARG A 185 44.69 -10.92 39.42
C ARG A 185 44.62 -9.95 38.25
N PHE A 186 44.38 -8.66 38.52
CA PHE A 186 44.24 -7.62 37.50
C PHE A 186 45.40 -6.61 37.59
N ALA A 187 46.03 -6.32 36.45
CA ALA A 187 47.16 -5.41 36.35
C ALA A 187 46.75 -3.92 36.46
N PHE A 188 45.45 -3.64 36.53
CA PHE A 188 44.86 -2.30 36.48
C PHE A 188 45.52 -1.36 37.48
N PHE A 189 45.62 -1.76 38.76
CA PHE A 189 46.21 -0.91 39.80
C PHE A 189 47.72 -0.75 39.73
N ARG A 190 48.41 -1.70 39.09
CA ARG A 190 49.84 -1.57 38.79
C ARG A 190 50.09 -0.58 37.64
N ARG A 191 49.14 -0.46 36.72
CA ARG A 191 49.24 0.42 35.52
C ARG A 191 48.62 1.79 35.74
N LEU A 192 47.64 1.89 36.63
CA LEU A 192 46.90 3.11 36.92
C LEU A 192 47.80 4.32 37.21
N PRO A 193 48.87 4.22 38.01
CA PRO A 193 49.77 5.35 38.20
C PRO A 193 50.47 5.82 36.91
N LEU A 194 50.80 4.89 36.00
CA LEU A 194 51.51 5.19 34.74
C LEU A 194 50.70 6.05 33.77
N PHE A 195 49.37 5.94 33.76
CA PHE A 195 48.51 6.81 32.95
C PHE A 195 47.81 7.91 33.78
N ALA A 196 47.70 7.78 35.10
CA ALA A 196 47.26 8.86 35.98
C ALA A 196 48.17 10.09 35.87
N ARG A 197 49.43 9.92 35.45
CA ARG A 197 50.34 11.03 35.11
C ARG A 197 49.76 12.00 34.06
N LEU A 198 48.88 11.51 33.17
CA LEU A 198 48.22 12.28 32.13
C LEU A 198 47.06 13.13 32.67
N LEU A 199 46.66 12.95 33.92
CA LEU A 199 45.60 13.73 34.57
C LEU A 199 46.25 14.78 35.48
N ARG A 200 45.87 16.06 35.41
CA ARG A 200 46.44 17.07 36.32
C ARG A 200 46.10 16.76 37.80
N PRO A 201 46.88 17.25 38.78
CA PRO A 201 46.42 17.28 40.18
C PRO A 201 45.02 17.91 40.30
N GLY A 202 44.11 17.27 41.03
CA GLY A 202 42.69 17.66 41.11
C GLY A 202 41.84 17.38 39.86
N GLY A 203 42.42 16.81 38.80
CA GLY A 203 41.71 16.38 37.61
C GLY A 203 40.77 15.20 37.88
N LEU A 204 39.73 15.07 37.06
CA LEU A 204 38.69 14.05 37.18
C LEU A 204 39.07 12.78 36.39
N LEU A 205 39.14 11.65 37.07
CA LEU A 205 39.17 10.32 36.46
C LEU A 205 37.73 9.79 36.38
N VAL A 206 37.33 9.33 35.20
CA VAL A 206 36.07 8.59 34.99
C VAL A 206 36.41 7.21 34.46
N TYR A 207 36.14 6.18 35.24
CA TYR A 207 36.39 4.79 34.87
C TYR A 207 35.08 4.02 34.82
N GLY A 208 34.84 3.36 33.69
CA GLY A 208 33.66 2.53 33.50
C GLY A 208 33.98 1.08 33.77
N HIS A 209 33.23 0.48 34.68
CA HIS A 209 33.40 -0.89 35.08
C HIS A 209 32.10 -1.66 34.88
N GLY A 210 32.20 -2.90 34.40
CA GLY A 210 31.00 -3.71 34.16
C GLY A 210 31.27 -5.22 34.09
N PRO A 211 30.31 -6.02 33.59
CA PRO A 211 30.19 -7.44 33.93
C PRO A 211 31.29 -8.32 33.33
N PHE A 212 31.95 -7.90 32.25
CA PHE A 212 33.08 -8.63 31.65
C PHE A 212 34.31 -8.73 32.55
N LEU A 213 34.48 -7.78 33.47
CA LEU A 213 35.59 -7.76 34.43
C LEU A 213 35.12 -8.07 35.86
N GLY A 214 33.81 -8.16 36.10
CA GLY A 214 33.20 -7.95 37.43
C GLY A 214 33.84 -8.76 38.54
N LYS A 215 34.77 -8.16 39.28
CA LYS A 215 35.42 -8.73 40.46
C LYS A 215 35.88 -7.59 41.38
N SER A 216 35.22 -7.42 42.52
CA SER A 216 35.48 -6.40 43.59
C SER A 216 35.26 -4.92 43.22
N LEU A 217 34.01 -4.46 43.34
CA LEU A 217 33.66 -3.02 43.32
C LEU A 217 34.42 -2.26 44.41
N GLU A 218 34.42 -2.87 45.59
CA GLU A 218 35.12 -2.39 46.77
C GLU A 218 36.63 -2.34 46.51
N GLY A 219 37.16 -3.28 45.75
CA GLY A 219 38.57 -3.29 45.33
C GLY A 219 38.93 -2.15 44.38
N VAL A 220 37.99 -1.67 43.56
CA VAL A 220 38.21 -0.51 42.69
C VAL A 220 38.23 0.78 43.52
N GLU A 221 37.23 0.96 44.38
CA GLU A 221 37.11 2.14 45.26
C GLU A 221 38.27 2.21 46.27
N GLU A 222 38.54 1.11 46.97
CA GLU A 222 39.62 1.01 47.95
C GLU A 222 41.00 1.14 47.29
N GLY A 223 41.19 0.60 46.09
CA GLY A 223 42.45 0.74 45.36
C GLY A 223 42.74 2.20 44.95
N LEU A 224 41.71 2.95 44.54
CA LEU A 224 41.83 4.38 44.25
C LEU A 224 42.13 5.19 45.52
N LEU A 225 41.44 4.90 46.63
CA LEU A 225 41.71 5.52 47.93
C LEU A 225 43.14 5.22 48.42
N ARG A 226 43.62 3.98 48.26
CA ARG A 226 45.00 3.57 48.61
C ARG A 226 46.07 4.27 47.77
N LEU A 227 45.75 4.63 46.52
CA LEU A 227 46.64 5.45 45.67
C LEU A 227 46.55 6.95 45.98
N GLY A 228 45.68 7.35 46.92
CA GLY A 228 45.51 8.72 47.38
C GLY A 228 44.45 9.53 46.63
N PHE A 229 43.67 8.92 45.74
CA PHE A 229 42.57 9.61 45.08
C PHE A 229 41.50 10.04 46.09
N ARG A 230 40.89 11.21 45.83
CA ARG A 230 39.88 11.82 46.68
C ARG A 230 38.53 11.85 45.96
N GLU A 231 37.46 12.08 46.70
CA GLU A 231 36.10 12.18 46.14
C GLU A 231 35.74 10.97 45.25
N VAL A 232 36.06 9.76 45.73
CA VAL A 232 35.73 8.52 45.03
C VAL A 232 34.22 8.31 45.11
N VAL A 233 33.53 8.50 43.98
CA VAL A 233 32.06 8.42 43.88
C VAL A 233 31.67 7.39 42.84
N ARG A 234 30.72 6.54 43.20
CA ARG A 234 30.07 5.60 42.30
C ARG A 234 28.80 6.22 41.75
N VAL A 235 28.61 6.09 40.43
CA VAL A 235 27.39 6.51 39.73
C VAL A 235 26.86 5.34 38.93
N GLY A 236 25.59 4.98 39.14
CA GLY A 236 24.91 3.84 38.54
C GLY A 236 24.49 2.76 39.53
N GLU A 237 23.57 1.89 39.09
CA GLU A 237 23.07 0.72 39.82
C GLU A 237 23.08 -0.51 38.90
N GLY A 238 23.30 -1.70 39.45
CA GLY A 238 23.33 -2.96 38.69
C GLY A 238 24.73 -3.38 38.21
N GLU A 239 24.80 -4.00 37.03
CA GLU A 239 26.03 -4.61 36.50
C GLU A 239 27.02 -3.63 35.85
N TYR A 240 26.61 -2.37 35.62
CA TYR A 240 27.42 -1.33 34.97
C TYR A 240 27.42 -0.07 35.85
N PHE A 241 28.61 0.44 36.17
CA PHE A 241 28.76 1.65 36.98
C PHE A 241 30.01 2.43 36.56
N LEU A 242 30.00 3.72 36.86
CA LEU A 242 31.15 4.60 36.72
C LEU A 242 31.74 4.86 38.09
N VAL A 243 33.05 4.80 38.20
CA VAL A 243 33.80 5.29 39.35
C VAL A 243 34.45 6.61 38.95
N LEU A 244 34.11 7.65 39.67
CA LEU A 244 34.68 8.98 39.54
C LEU A 244 35.64 9.23 40.69
N ALA A 245 36.79 9.81 40.40
CA ALA A 245 37.77 10.12 41.43
C ALA A 245 38.63 11.32 41.05
N ARG A 246 39.04 12.13 42.03
CA ARG A 246 39.93 13.28 41.84
C ARG A 246 41.36 12.89 42.17
N ARG A 247 42.29 13.17 41.24
CA ARG A 247 43.72 12.86 41.41
C ARG A 247 44.32 13.68 42.57
N PRO A 248 45.15 13.09 43.45
CA PRO A 248 45.87 13.84 44.48
C PRO A 248 47.04 14.65 43.90
N GLU A 249 47.57 15.57 44.72
CA GLU A 249 48.82 16.30 44.42
C GLU A 249 50.01 15.36 44.19
N VAL A 250 50.13 14.32 45.01
CA VAL A 250 51.16 13.28 44.91
C VAL A 250 50.47 11.92 44.97
N LEU A 251 50.75 11.06 43.99
CA LEU A 251 50.30 9.66 44.01
C LEU A 251 51.16 8.90 45.02
N ALA A 252 50.57 7.99 45.81
CA ALA A 252 51.22 7.30 46.93
C ALA A 252 52.30 6.26 46.55
N GLU A 253 52.99 6.43 45.41
CA GLU A 253 53.79 5.39 44.75
C GLU A 253 55.26 5.28 45.22
N GLU A 254 55.76 6.15 46.10
CA GLU A 254 57.16 6.05 46.55
C GLU A 254 57.42 4.89 47.54
N ALA A 255 56.39 4.24 48.12
CA ALA A 255 56.59 3.28 49.23
C ALA A 255 56.45 1.78 48.87
N ARG A 256 56.08 1.39 47.65
CA ARG A 256 55.78 -0.04 47.32
C ARG A 256 56.64 -0.69 46.24
N LEU A 257 57.51 0.06 45.58
CA LEU A 257 58.41 -0.50 44.56
C LEU A 257 59.59 -1.29 45.17
N GLU A 258 59.85 -1.18 46.47
CA GLU A 258 60.92 -1.93 47.17
C GLU A 258 60.46 -3.25 47.82
N GLU A 259 59.22 -3.39 48.29
CA GLU A 259 58.77 -4.66 48.91
C GLU A 259 58.51 -5.79 47.89
N VAL A 260 58.25 -5.46 46.63
CA VAL A 260 58.04 -6.45 45.56
C VAL A 260 59.36 -6.91 44.91
N ARG A 261 60.50 -6.26 45.24
CA ARG A 261 61.84 -6.66 44.78
C ARG A 261 62.55 -7.67 45.68
N VAL A 262 62.02 -7.98 46.86
CA VAL A 262 62.65 -8.91 47.84
C VAL A 262 61.92 -10.26 47.98
N ALA A 263 60.83 -10.51 47.24
CA ALA A 263 60.10 -11.79 47.29
C ALA A 263 60.23 -12.64 46.00
N GLY A 264 61.34 -12.48 45.30
CA GLY A 264 61.79 -13.43 44.28
C GLY A 264 63.08 -14.10 44.74
N GLU A 265 62.98 -15.29 45.33
CA GLU A 265 63.83 -16.48 45.14
C GLU A 265 63.68 -17.49 46.31
N GLU A 266 63.48 -18.77 45.93
CA GLU A 266 63.53 -20.04 46.72
C GLU A 266 62.42 -20.28 47.78
N ALA A 267 61.68 -21.40 47.90
CA ALA A 267 61.54 -22.75 47.31
C ALA A 267 60.21 -23.35 47.92
N PRO A 268 59.69 -24.59 47.62
CA PRO A 268 60.21 -25.68 46.80
C PRO A 268 59.23 -26.20 45.71
N ALA A 269 59.70 -27.16 44.93
CA ALA A 269 58.95 -27.92 43.94
C ALA A 269 57.62 -28.50 44.49
N PRO A 270 56.58 -28.68 43.65
CA PRO A 270 55.38 -29.39 44.07
C PRO A 270 55.76 -30.80 44.51
N PRO A 271 55.18 -31.33 45.61
CA PRO A 271 55.43 -32.70 45.98
C PRO A 271 54.89 -33.62 44.87
N VAL A 272 55.76 -34.56 44.49
CA VAL A 272 55.42 -35.82 43.80
C VAL A 272 54.26 -36.50 44.57
N PRO A 273 53.30 -37.16 43.88
CA PRO A 273 51.92 -37.25 44.32
C PRO A 273 51.79 -38.02 45.63
N VAL A 274 51.09 -37.40 46.59
CA VAL A 274 50.65 -38.10 47.79
C VAL A 274 49.35 -38.83 47.46
N GLY A 275 49.41 -40.14 47.66
CA GLY A 275 48.43 -41.17 47.39
C GLY A 275 46.96 -40.77 47.41
N VAL A 276 46.26 -41.38 46.45
CA VAL A 276 44.84 -41.76 46.49
C VAL A 276 44.31 -41.87 47.93
N GLN A 277 43.71 -40.79 48.42
CA GLN A 277 42.72 -40.89 49.49
C GLN A 277 41.36 -40.96 48.81
N GLY A 278 40.56 -41.96 49.22
CA GLY A 278 39.30 -42.30 48.58
C GLY A 278 38.40 -41.10 48.36
N LEU A 279 37.80 -41.05 47.17
CA LEU A 279 36.74 -40.12 46.80
C LEU A 279 35.52 -40.36 47.70
N ASP A 280 35.35 -39.54 48.75
CA ASP A 280 34.15 -39.60 49.59
C ASP A 280 33.02 -38.77 48.97
N LEU A 281 32.06 -39.45 48.35
CA LEU A 281 30.86 -38.83 47.77
C LEU A 281 29.97 -38.20 48.84
N ALA A 282 30.03 -38.65 50.10
CA ALA A 282 29.27 -38.05 51.19
C ALA A 282 29.81 -36.66 51.53
N GLU A 283 31.13 -36.51 51.65
CA GLU A 283 31.80 -35.21 51.82
C GLU A 283 31.47 -34.26 50.65
N ALA A 284 31.50 -34.77 49.41
CA ALA A 284 31.15 -33.96 48.24
C ALA A 284 29.68 -33.47 48.25
N ARG A 285 28.74 -34.28 48.76
CA ARG A 285 27.34 -33.87 48.94
C ARG A 285 27.18 -32.80 50.01
N GLU A 286 27.88 -32.92 51.13
CA GLU A 286 27.87 -31.92 52.21
C GLU A 286 28.46 -30.58 51.74
N LEU A 287 29.57 -30.61 51.02
CA LEU A 287 30.18 -29.42 50.42
C LEU A 287 29.27 -28.75 49.39
N LEU A 288 28.55 -29.54 48.58
CA LEU A 288 27.60 -29.03 47.59
C LEU A 288 26.36 -28.40 48.26
N ALA A 289 25.86 -29.01 49.34
CA ALA A 289 24.78 -28.46 50.15
C ALA A 289 25.19 -27.17 50.88
N ALA A 290 26.45 -27.08 51.30
CA ALA A 290 27.04 -25.88 51.92
C ALA A 290 27.42 -24.78 50.92
N GLY A 291 27.17 -24.96 49.61
CA GLY A 291 27.48 -23.97 48.58
C GLY A 291 28.97 -23.85 48.22
N ARG A 292 29.82 -24.79 48.69
CA ARG A 292 31.27 -24.78 48.49
C ARG A 292 31.66 -25.49 47.20
N TYR A 293 31.16 -24.99 46.07
CA TYR A 293 31.27 -25.65 44.76
C TYR A 293 32.71 -25.84 44.27
N ALA A 294 33.63 -24.91 44.58
CA ALA A 294 35.04 -25.04 44.21
C ALA A 294 35.74 -26.19 44.94
N GLU A 295 35.40 -26.42 46.21
CA GLU A 295 35.92 -27.54 47.01
C GLU A 295 35.38 -28.88 46.48
N VAL A 296 34.11 -28.92 46.04
CA VAL A 296 33.54 -30.09 45.34
C VAL A 296 34.34 -30.44 44.08
N LEU A 297 34.74 -29.45 43.27
CA LEU A 297 35.54 -29.69 42.06
C LEU A 297 36.98 -30.12 42.33
N ALA A 298 37.55 -29.70 43.46
CA ALA A 298 38.87 -30.14 43.91
C ALA A 298 38.84 -31.60 44.38
N ARG A 299 37.74 -32.03 45.02
CA ARG A 299 37.52 -33.41 45.45
C ARG A 299 37.12 -34.34 44.31
N LEU A 300 36.41 -33.85 43.29
CA LEU A 300 35.96 -34.63 42.13
C LEU A 300 36.65 -34.19 40.83
N PRO A 301 37.95 -34.47 40.61
CA PRO A 301 38.69 -34.02 39.43
C PRO A 301 38.22 -34.69 38.12
N GLU A 302 38.55 -34.08 36.99
CA GLU A 302 38.19 -34.65 35.68
C GLU A 302 38.90 -36.00 35.44
N GLY A 303 38.13 -37.03 35.09
CA GLY A 303 38.68 -38.37 34.84
C GLY A 303 38.97 -39.21 36.09
N ALA A 304 38.50 -38.80 37.28
CA ALA A 304 38.54 -39.62 38.49
C ALA A 304 37.75 -40.92 38.28
N GLY A 305 38.46 -42.00 37.93
CA GLY A 305 37.86 -43.31 37.71
C GLY A 305 37.45 -43.97 39.01
N HIS A 306 36.16 -44.23 39.20
CA HIS A 306 35.69 -45.21 40.16
C HIS A 306 35.77 -46.60 39.53
N ALA A 307 36.16 -47.62 40.31
CA ALA A 307 36.18 -49.02 39.85
C ALA A 307 34.78 -49.54 39.51
N GLU A 308 33.74 -48.90 40.02
CA GLU A 308 32.34 -49.25 39.81
C GLU A 308 31.63 -48.15 39.01
N ALA A 309 30.94 -48.55 37.94
CA ALA A 309 30.32 -47.64 36.97
C ALA A 309 29.24 -46.72 37.58
N HIS A 310 28.54 -47.16 38.64
CA HIS A 310 27.49 -46.36 39.28
C HIS A 310 28.05 -45.19 40.10
N LEU A 311 29.18 -45.38 40.80
CA LEU A 311 29.87 -44.32 41.55
C LEU A 311 30.50 -43.30 40.60
N ALA A 312 30.98 -43.74 39.43
CA ALA A 312 31.46 -42.85 38.38
C ALA A 312 30.36 -41.93 37.83
N GLY A 313 29.14 -42.47 37.64
CA GLY A 313 27.99 -41.68 37.22
C GLY A 313 27.58 -40.63 38.27
N GLU A 314 27.54 -41.02 39.55
CA GLU A 314 27.18 -40.09 40.63
C GLU A 314 28.22 -38.98 40.85
N ALA A 315 29.50 -39.32 40.82
CA ALA A 315 30.58 -38.35 40.89
C ALA A 315 30.51 -37.33 39.74
N ALA A 316 30.24 -37.80 38.52
CA ALA A 316 30.06 -36.94 37.36
C ALA A 316 28.82 -36.03 37.48
N TYR A 317 27.74 -36.51 38.09
CA TYR A 317 26.54 -35.71 38.39
C TYR A 317 26.81 -34.61 39.43
N LEU A 318 27.45 -34.93 40.56
CA LEU A 318 27.81 -33.94 41.59
C LEU A 318 28.80 -32.90 41.08
N ARG A 319 29.80 -33.33 40.27
CA ARG A 319 30.70 -32.44 39.55
C ARG A 319 29.93 -31.53 38.59
N GLY A 320 29.01 -32.08 37.80
CA GLY A 320 28.15 -31.33 36.88
C GLY A 320 27.29 -30.28 37.58
N ARG A 321 26.72 -30.60 38.76
CA ARG A 321 25.98 -29.65 39.60
C ARG A 321 26.85 -28.51 40.12
N ALA A 322 28.05 -28.81 40.60
CA ALA A 322 29.00 -27.79 41.05
C ALA A 322 29.46 -26.90 39.90
N LEU A 323 29.72 -27.46 38.71
CA LEU A 323 30.08 -26.70 37.50
C LEU A 323 28.93 -25.80 37.02
N PHE A 324 27.69 -26.30 37.05
CA PHE A 324 26.51 -25.50 36.71
C PHE A 324 26.33 -24.32 37.67
N ALA A 325 26.47 -24.54 38.98
CA ALA A 325 26.37 -23.48 39.99
C ALA A 325 27.48 -22.40 39.83
N LEU A 326 28.64 -22.79 39.31
CA LEU A 326 29.76 -21.89 39.00
C LEU A 326 29.70 -21.27 37.60
N SER A 327 28.59 -21.44 36.87
CA SER A 327 28.41 -20.95 35.49
C SER A 327 29.43 -21.51 34.47
N ARG A 328 30.07 -22.65 34.76
CA ARG A 328 31.01 -23.33 33.85
C ARG A 328 30.26 -24.31 32.94
N TYR A 329 29.41 -23.76 32.08
CA TYR A 329 28.38 -24.53 31.37
C TYR A 329 28.93 -25.57 30.37
N ALA A 330 30.01 -25.27 29.65
CA ALA A 330 30.60 -26.22 28.70
C ALA A 330 31.13 -27.49 29.40
N GLU A 331 31.84 -27.29 30.52
CA GLU A 331 32.35 -28.39 31.34
C GLU A 331 31.23 -29.11 32.09
N ALA A 332 30.19 -28.39 32.51
CA ALA A 332 29.00 -28.99 33.10
C ALA A 332 28.27 -29.92 32.11
N GLU A 333 28.14 -29.53 30.84
CA GLU A 333 27.53 -30.38 29.81
C GLU A 333 28.31 -31.68 29.62
N GLU A 334 29.64 -31.58 29.56
CA GLU A 334 30.53 -32.75 29.47
C GLU A 334 30.43 -33.68 30.68
N ALA A 335 30.44 -33.11 31.89
CA ALA A 335 30.33 -33.89 33.12
C ALA A 335 28.95 -34.57 33.24
N LEU A 336 27.87 -33.85 32.95
CA LEU A 336 26.50 -34.39 33.04
C LEU A 336 26.24 -35.44 31.97
N ARG A 337 26.80 -35.28 30.76
CA ARG A 337 26.72 -36.29 29.70
C ARG A 337 27.38 -37.62 30.11
N ARG A 338 28.46 -37.56 30.90
CA ARG A 338 29.17 -38.74 31.43
C ARG A 338 28.44 -39.39 32.62
N ALA A 339 27.55 -38.66 33.30
CA ALA A 339 26.83 -39.15 34.47
C ALA A 339 25.76 -40.21 34.15
N MET A 340 25.23 -40.22 32.92
CA MET A 340 24.26 -41.21 32.40
C MET A 340 23.07 -41.50 33.33
N SER A 341 22.57 -40.49 34.04
CA SER A 341 21.38 -40.54 34.91
C SER A 341 20.29 -39.58 34.43
N GLU A 342 19.03 -39.88 34.77
CA GLU A 342 17.88 -39.05 34.40
C GLU A 342 17.99 -37.64 35.01
N GLU A 343 18.44 -37.54 36.25
CA GLU A 343 18.65 -36.28 36.96
C GLU A 343 19.79 -35.45 36.33
N ALA A 344 20.79 -36.11 35.76
CA ALA A 344 21.87 -35.44 35.03
C ALA A 344 21.38 -34.90 33.69
N GLU A 345 20.56 -35.65 32.96
CA GLU A 345 19.96 -35.17 31.69
C GLU A 345 18.99 -34.00 31.92
N ASP A 346 18.27 -33.98 33.05
CA ASP A 346 17.44 -32.85 33.45
C ASP A 346 18.29 -31.58 33.64
N LEU A 347 19.35 -31.67 34.46
CA LEU A 347 20.24 -30.53 34.67
C LEU A 347 20.98 -30.12 33.39
N ARG A 348 21.35 -31.09 32.55
CA ARG A 348 21.99 -30.87 31.26
C ARG A 348 21.08 -30.07 30.33
N ALA A 349 19.76 -30.27 30.38
CA ALA A 349 18.83 -29.47 29.60
C ALA A 349 18.89 -27.98 29.97
N LEU A 350 19.05 -27.63 31.26
CA LEU A 350 19.26 -26.24 31.70
C LEU A 350 20.61 -25.69 31.20
N VAL A 351 21.67 -26.49 31.32
CA VAL A 351 23.02 -26.14 30.83
C VAL A 351 23.01 -25.84 29.32
N LEU A 352 22.30 -26.65 28.54
CA LEU A 352 22.19 -26.46 27.09
C LEU A 352 21.52 -25.13 26.73
N VAL A 353 20.54 -24.67 27.51
CA VAL A 353 19.94 -23.34 27.31
C VAL A 353 20.95 -22.23 27.57
N GLU A 354 21.78 -22.34 28.62
CA GLU A 354 22.83 -21.34 28.90
C GLU A 354 23.92 -21.31 27.83
N LEU A 355 24.17 -22.46 27.18
CA LEU A 355 25.07 -22.56 26.01
C LEU A 355 24.43 -22.06 24.70
N GLY A 356 23.13 -21.73 24.70
CA GLY A 356 22.39 -21.34 23.50
C GLY A 356 21.99 -22.50 22.57
N GLU A 357 22.12 -23.74 23.03
CA GLU A 357 21.80 -24.98 22.31
C GLU A 357 20.30 -25.33 22.46
N TYR A 358 19.43 -24.40 22.08
CA TYR A 358 17.99 -24.45 22.37
C TYR A 358 17.26 -25.65 21.75
N GLU A 359 17.60 -26.06 20.53
CA GLU A 359 16.96 -27.21 19.88
C GLU A 359 17.23 -28.52 20.63
N ARG A 360 18.43 -28.68 21.19
CA ARG A 360 18.81 -29.87 21.96
C ARG A 360 18.14 -29.90 23.34
N ALA A 361 17.94 -28.73 23.95
CA ALA A 361 17.28 -28.61 25.24
C ALA A 361 15.75 -28.79 25.18
N ARG A 362 15.11 -28.38 24.06
CA ARG A 362 13.64 -28.25 23.95
C ARG A 362 12.89 -29.51 24.38
N GLY A 363 13.18 -30.65 23.76
CA GLY A 363 12.40 -31.87 23.97
C GLY A 363 12.40 -32.35 25.43
N ARG A 364 13.55 -32.22 26.12
CA ARG A 364 13.66 -32.58 27.54
C ARG A 364 12.95 -31.56 28.44
N LEU A 365 13.07 -30.26 28.15
CA LEU A 365 12.38 -29.22 28.92
C LEU A 365 10.85 -29.26 28.76
N GLU A 366 10.34 -29.62 27.58
CA GLU A 366 8.90 -29.85 27.35
C GLU A 366 8.38 -31.00 28.23
N ALA A 367 9.14 -32.08 28.37
CA ALA A 367 8.80 -33.21 29.25
C ALA A 367 8.86 -32.86 30.75
N LEU A 368 9.66 -31.87 31.14
CA LEU A 368 9.83 -31.44 32.54
C LEU A 368 8.94 -30.25 32.95
N ALA A 369 8.29 -29.59 31.98
CA ALA A 369 7.51 -28.38 32.24
C ALA A 369 6.39 -28.56 33.29
N TRP A 370 5.83 -29.76 33.41
CA TRP A 370 4.80 -30.07 34.43
C TRP A 370 5.30 -29.89 35.87
N GLN A 371 6.62 -29.98 36.11
CA GLN A 371 7.23 -29.79 37.43
C GLN A 371 7.26 -28.31 37.87
N GLY A 372 7.03 -27.38 36.94
CA GLY A 372 6.93 -25.95 37.27
C GLY A 372 8.26 -25.26 37.57
N GLY A 373 8.18 -24.01 38.04
CA GLY A 373 9.33 -23.22 38.49
C GLY A 373 10.41 -23.04 37.42
N ARG A 374 11.65 -23.46 37.75
CA ARG A 374 12.83 -23.24 36.90
C ARG A 374 12.72 -23.94 35.53
N TRP A 375 12.06 -25.09 35.45
CA TRP A 375 11.90 -25.81 34.19
C TRP A 375 11.06 -25.02 33.17
N ARG A 376 9.98 -24.39 33.64
CA ARG A 376 9.13 -23.51 32.82
C ARG A 376 9.85 -22.22 32.45
N LEU A 377 10.61 -21.62 33.37
CA LEU A 377 11.44 -20.45 33.07
C LEU A 377 12.41 -20.74 31.91
N TYR A 378 13.13 -21.86 31.97
CA TYR A 378 14.10 -22.23 30.94
C TYR A 378 13.43 -22.66 29.63
N LEU A 379 12.29 -23.34 29.67
CA LEU A 379 11.50 -23.62 28.48
C LEU A 379 10.98 -22.33 27.82
N GLY A 380 10.56 -21.35 28.63
CA GLY A 380 10.17 -20.03 28.16
C GLY A 380 11.32 -19.32 27.43
N ARG A 381 12.55 -19.40 27.96
CA ARG A 381 13.76 -18.85 27.31
C ARG A 381 14.03 -19.51 25.96
N VAL A 382 13.86 -20.83 25.85
CA VAL A 382 13.94 -21.57 24.57
C VAL A 382 12.93 -21.05 23.55
N TYR A 383 11.65 -20.94 23.95
CA TYR A 383 10.59 -20.44 23.06
C TYR A 383 10.79 -18.98 22.66
N LEU A 384 11.28 -18.13 23.57
CA LEU A 384 11.61 -16.75 23.29
C LEU A 384 12.69 -16.65 22.21
N ALA A 385 13.77 -17.43 22.34
CA ALA A 385 14.86 -17.49 21.36
C ALA A 385 14.42 -18.01 19.98
N GLN A 386 13.45 -18.94 19.95
CA GLN A 386 12.84 -19.48 18.72
C GLN A 386 11.79 -18.55 18.09
N GLY A 387 11.47 -17.41 18.70
CA GLY A 387 10.45 -16.49 18.20
C GLY A 387 9.00 -16.91 18.48
N ARG A 388 8.79 -17.90 19.36
CA ARG A 388 7.48 -18.39 19.82
C ARG A 388 7.01 -17.60 21.04
N TYR A 389 6.79 -16.30 20.86
CA TYR A 389 6.59 -15.36 21.99
C TYR A 389 5.35 -15.65 22.85
N ALA A 390 4.25 -16.12 22.27
CA ALA A 390 3.04 -16.47 23.02
C ALA A 390 3.32 -17.66 23.96
N ASP A 391 3.89 -18.73 23.41
CA ASP A 391 4.26 -19.91 24.20
C ASP A 391 5.28 -19.54 25.28
N ALA A 392 6.27 -18.70 24.96
CA ALA A 392 7.25 -18.20 25.91
C ALA A 392 6.60 -17.43 27.06
N LEU A 393 5.72 -16.47 26.76
CA LEU A 393 5.01 -15.68 27.75
C LEU A 393 4.19 -16.56 28.71
N ARG A 394 3.47 -17.55 28.17
CA ARG A 394 2.74 -18.54 28.99
C ARG A 394 3.67 -19.24 29.97
N GLN A 395 4.81 -19.74 29.50
CA GLN A 395 5.77 -20.43 30.37
C GLN A 395 6.36 -19.51 31.43
N PHE A 396 6.64 -18.25 31.12
CA PHE A 396 7.15 -17.29 32.10
C PHE A 396 6.12 -16.98 33.19
N VAL A 397 4.87 -16.72 32.81
CA VAL A 397 3.78 -16.43 33.78
C VAL A 397 3.50 -17.66 34.65
N GLU A 398 3.39 -18.84 34.05
CA GLU A 398 3.12 -20.09 34.78
C GLU A 398 4.34 -20.58 35.59
N SER A 399 5.53 -20.01 35.40
CA SER A 399 6.70 -20.34 36.23
C SER A 399 6.59 -19.80 37.66
N GLY A 400 5.89 -18.67 37.86
CA GLY A 400 5.73 -18.02 39.16
C GLY A 400 7.04 -17.49 39.79
N LEU A 401 8.12 -17.44 39.02
CA LEU A 401 9.46 -17.03 39.50
C LEU A 401 9.69 -15.53 39.25
N PRO A 402 10.21 -14.77 40.24
CA PRO A 402 10.56 -13.36 40.05
C PRO A 402 11.57 -13.13 38.93
N GLU A 403 12.49 -14.07 38.70
CA GLU A 403 13.48 -14.02 37.62
C GLU A 403 12.83 -14.00 36.23
N ALA A 404 11.56 -14.42 36.11
CA ALA A 404 10.82 -14.41 34.87
C ALA A 404 10.39 -13.00 34.42
N GLU A 405 10.32 -12.01 35.32
CA GLU A 405 9.75 -10.67 35.04
C GLU A 405 10.44 -9.96 33.87
N LEU A 406 11.77 -10.05 33.80
CA LEU A 406 12.55 -9.48 32.69
C LEU A 406 12.13 -10.09 31.35
N TYR A 407 11.96 -11.41 31.32
CA TYR A 407 11.59 -12.14 30.11
C TYR A 407 10.12 -11.99 29.75
N VAL A 408 9.23 -11.82 30.74
CA VAL A 408 7.82 -11.43 30.52
C VAL A 408 7.77 -10.10 29.80
N ARG A 409 8.54 -9.09 30.27
CA ARG A 409 8.61 -7.78 29.63
C ARG A 409 9.13 -7.90 28.19
N GLU A 410 10.22 -8.63 27.97
CA GLU A 410 10.77 -8.85 26.64
C GLU A 410 9.75 -9.53 25.71
N ALA A 411 9.07 -10.59 26.18
CA ALA A 411 8.05 -11.29 25.39
C ALA A 411 6.86 -10.38 25.04
N LEU A 412 6.39 -9.55 25.99
CA LEU A 412 5.32 -8.58 25.77
C LEU A 412 5.72 -7.50 24.76
N GLU A 413 6.96 -6.99 24.83
CA GLU A 413 7.48 -6.04 23.85
C GLU A 413 7.49 -6.64 22.43
N ARG A 414 7.94 -7.89 22.28
CA ARG A 414 7.93 -8.61 21.00
C ARG A 414 6.52 -8.91 20.47
N ILE A 415 5.59 -9.25 21.36
CA ILE A 415 4.18 -9.44 20.98
C ILE A 415 3.56 -8.12 20.54
N THR A 416 3.83 -7.02 21.25
CA THR A 416 3.36 -5.68 20.91
C THR A 416 3.91 -5.22 19.56
N GLU A 417 5.20 -5.47 19.30
CA GLU A 417 5.84 -5.19 17.99
C GLU A 417 5.13 -5.95 16.85
N ARG A 418 4.79 -7.24 17.06
CA ARG A 418 4.00 -8.01 16.09
C ARG A 418 2.58 -7.46 15.93
N MET A 419 1.91 -7.06 17.01
CA MET A 419 0.58 -6.46 16.95
C MET A 419 0.60 -5.16 16.14
N ARG A 420 1.59 -4.28 16.32
CA ARG A 420 1.77 -3.07 15.50
C ARG A 420 1.94 -3.42 14.02
N ARG A 421 2.72 -4.45 13.71
CA ARG A 421 2.92 -4.92 12.33
C ARG A 421 1.61 -5.39 11.72
N PHE A 422 0.85 -6.27 12.39
CA PHE A 422 -0.45 -6.72 11.90
C PHE A 422 -1.45 -5.59 11.76
N ALA A 423 -1.46 -4.62 12.69
CA ALA A 423 -2.30 -3.44 12.59
C ALA A 423 -1.98 -2.59 11.34
N ARG A 424 -0.70 -2.46 10.96
CA ARG A 424 -0.27 -1.79 9.71
C ARG A 424 -0.66 -2.58 8.47
N GLU A 425 -0.63 -3.91 8.54
CA GLU A 425 -1.03 -4.82 7.45
C GLU A 425 -2.56 -4.95 7.33
N GLY A 426 -3.34 -4.41 8.28
CA GLY A 426 -4.80 -4.49 8.30
C GLY A 426 -5.37 -5.79 8.90
N GLU A 427 -4.51 -6.65 9.44
CA GLU A 427 -4.84 -7.95 10.02
C GLU A 427 -5.38 -7.82 11.46
N TRP A 428 -6.51 -7.13 11.63
CA TRP A 428 -7.08 -6.81 12.95
C TRP A 428 -7.56 -8.05 13.73
N ALA A 429 -7.89 -9.15 13.06
CA ALA A 429 -8.20 -10.43 13.71
C ALA A 429 -6.99 -10.99 14.47
N GLU A 430 -5.78 -10.90 13.89
CA GLU A 430 -4.53 -11.34 14.50
C GLU A 430 -4.13 -10.47 15.70
N VAL A 431 -4.42 -9.17 15.64
CA VAL A 431 -4.24 -8.23 16.76
C VAL A 431 -5.17 -8.59 17.92
N SER A 432 -6.46 -8.81 17.62
CA SER A 432 -7.46 -9.18 18.62
C SER A 432 -7.12 -10.51 19.30
N ARG A 433 -6.71 -11.54 18.54
CA ARG A 433 -6.30 -12.84 19.11
C ARG A 433 -5.11 -12.72 20.08
N ARG A 434 -4.15 -11.84 19.80
CA ARG A 434 -2.98 -11.64 20.67
C ARG A 434 -3.32 -10.86 21.93
N ALA A 435 -4.18 -9.84 21.83
CA ALA A 435 -4.69 -9.14 23.00
C ALA A 435 -5.50 -10.09 23.90
N GLU A 436 -6.38 -10.89 23.31
CA GLU A 436 -7.17 -11.91 24.02
C GLU A 436 -6.28 -12.94 24.70
N PHE A 437 -5.27 -13.48 24.00
CA PHE A 437 -4.31 -14.40 24.60
C PHE A 437 -3.62 -13.84 25.85
N VAL A 438 -3.22 -12.57 25.83
CA VAL A 438 -2.59 -11.93 27.00
C VAL A 438 -3.61 -11.62 28.09
N GLU A 439 -4.85 -11.23 27.73
CA GLU A 439 -5.96 -11.07 28.68
C GLU A 439 -6.25 -12.38 29.43
N ASP A 440 -6.31 -13.50 28.71
CA ASP A 440 -6.60 -14.84 29.23
C ASP A 440 -5.52 -15.34 30.20
N LEU A 441 -4.25 -14.98 29.95
CA LEU A 441 -3.15 -15.33 30.87
C LEU A 441 -3.25 -14.55 32.17
N ALA A 442 -3.29 -13.22 32.07
CA ALA A 442 -3.56 -12.35 33.21
C ALA A 442 -3.94 -10.95 32.73
N PRO A 443 -5.06 -10.38 33.20
CA PRO A 443 -5.54 -9.10 32.72
C PRO A 443 -4.57 -7.92 32.95
N GLY A 444 -3.71 -8.02 33.98
CA GLY A 444 -2.70 -7.01 34.32
C GLY A 444 -1.46 -7.00 33.41
N LEU A 445 -1.28 -8.00 32.54
CA LEU A 445 -0.16 -8.05 31.58
C LEU A 445 -0.39 -7.19 30.34
N LEU A 446 -1.63 -6.77 30.08
CA LEU A 446 -1.95 -5.90 28.97
C LEU A 446 -1.34 -4.52 29.19
N THR A 447 -0.33 -4.19 28.39
CA THR A 447 0.26 -2.86 28.38
C THR A 447 -0.75 -1.84 27.82
N ARG A 448 -0.52 -0.55 28.10
CA ARG A 448 -1.35 0.55 27.57
C ARG A 448 -1.53 0.46 26.05
N GLU A 449 -0.45 0.15 25.35
CA GLU A 449 -0.48 0.04 23.90
C GLU A 449 -1.23 -1.21 23.42
N MET A 450 -1.08 -2.35 24.10
CA MET A 450 -1.86 -3.55 23.78
C MET A 450 -3.35 -3.31 24.00
N LEU A 451 -3.73 -2.56 25.03
CA LEU A 451 -5.11 -2.12 25.25
C LEU A 451 -5.60 -1.21 24.13
N ARG A 452 -4.83 -0.22 23.69
CA ARG A 452 -5.21 0.67 22.57
C ARG A 452 -5.39 -0.09 21.25
N LEU A 453 -4.42 -0.94 20.91
CA LEU A 453 -4.48 -1.78 19.71
C LEU A 453 -5.62 -2.80 19.78
N GLY A 454 -5.80 -3.42 20.96
CA GLY A 454 -6.87 -4.39 21.24
C GLY A 454 -8.26 -3.74 21.18
N LEU A 455 -8.43 -2.53 21.72
CA LEU A 455 -9.67 -1.76 21.66
C LEU A 455 -10.05 -1.49 20.20
N LYS A 456 -9.11 -0.94 19.41
CA LYS A 456 -9.33 -0.68 17.99
C LYS A 456 -9.70 -1.96 17.22
N ALA A 457 -8.98 -3.05 17.47
CA ALA A 457 -9.27 -4.34 16.85
C ALA A 457 -10.66 -4.90 17.22
N ALA A 458 -11.06 -4.77 18.49
CA ALA A 458 -12.35 -5.22 18.99
C ALA A 458 -13.52 -4.40 18.41
N LEU A 459 -13.37 -3.07 18.31
CA LEU A 459 -14.35 -2.19 17.68
C LEU A 459 -14.54 -2.53 16.20
N LEU A 460 -13.45 -2.64 15.43
CA LEU A 460 -13.51 -2.99 14.00
C LEU A 460 -14.18 -4.34 13.73
N GLN A 461 -14.05 -5.30 14.64
CA GLN A 461 -14.70 -6.61 14.55
C GLN A 461 -16.12 -6.63 15.12
N GLY A 462 -16.60 -5.55 15.73
CA GLY A 462 -17.92 -5.49 16.37
C GLY A 462 -18.02 -6.28 17.69
N LEU A 463 -16.90 -6.55 18.35
CA LEU A 463 -16.82 -7.25 19.64
C LEU A 463 -17.03 -6.27 20.81
N PHE A 464 -18.22 -5.66 20.90
CA PHE A 464 -18.47 -4.51 21.77
C PHE A 464 -18.24 -4.77 23.26
N ALA A 465 -18.59 -5.95 23.78
CA ALA A 465 -18.33 -6.30 25.17
C ALA A 465 -16.83 -6.37 25.51
N ARG A 466 -16.00 -6.78 24.54
CA ARG A 466 -14.53 -6.81 24.68
C ARG A 466 -13.96 -5.38 24.56
N ALA A 467 -14.45 -4.63 23.59
CA ALA A 467 -14.10 -3.21 23.43
C ALA A 467 -14.39 -2.43 24.72
N GLU A 468 -15.55 -2.62 25.34
CA GLU A 468 -15.92 -1.98 26.61
C GLU A 468 -14.94 -2.31 27.74
N ARG A 469 -14.51 -3.57 27.88
CA ARG A 469 -13.51 -3.95 28.91
C ARG A 469 -12.16 -3.26 28.69
N TYR A 470 -11.66 -3.25 27.46
CA TYR A 470 -10.38 -2.60 27.14
C TYR A 470 -10.48 -1.07 27.29
N ALA A 471 -11.59 -0.49 26.85
CA ALA A 471 -11.90 0.92 26.99
C ALA A 471 -12.00 1.34 28.46
N ARG A 472 -12.66 0.54 29.32
CA ARG A 472 -12.74 0.79 30.76
C ARG A 472 -11.37 0.80 31.42
N ARG A 473 -10.51 -0.18 31.12
CA ARG A 473 -9.13 -0.19 31.65
C ARG A 473 -8.30 0.98 31.19
N LEU A 474 -8.46 1.42 29.93
CA LEU A 474 -7.80 2.64 29.44
C LEU A 474 -8.35 3.89 30.15
N ALA A 475 -9.65 3.97 30.37
CA ALA A 475 -10.27 5.07 31.12
C ALA A 475 -9.82 5.09 32.60
N ASP A 476 -9.67 3.93 33.24
CA ASP A 476 -9.11 3.80 34.59
C ASP A 476 -7.65 4.29 34.66
N LEU A 477 -6.93 4.25 33.53
CA LEU A 477 -5.58 4.80 33.36
C LEU A 477 -5.58 6.28 32.90
N ASP A 478 -6.75 6.91 32.86
CA ASP A 478 -7.00 8.29 32.42
C ASP A 478 -6.62 8.55 30.95
N GLU A 479 -6.68 7.52 30.09
CA GLU A 479 -6.38 7.62 28.66
C GLU A 479 -7.63 8.03 27.86
N ALA A 480 -7.49 9.07 27.03
CA ALA A 480 -8.61 9.67 26.28
C ALA A 480 -9.29 8.69 25.32
N GLU A 481 -8.54 7.79 24.68
CA GLU A 481 -9.07 6.76 23.78
C GLU A 481 -9.94 5.74 24.51
N GLY A 482 -9.74 5.56 25.82
CA GLY A 482 -10.59 4.72 26.67
C GLY A 482 -12.00 5.28 26.77
N PHE A 483 -12.14 6.57 27.08
CA PHE A 483 -13.45 7.22 27.15
C PHE A 483 -14.17 7.24 25.80
N LEU A 484 -13.46 7.53 24.70
CA LEU A 484 -14.02 7.41 23.35
C LEU A 484 -14.46 5.97 23.06
N GLY A 485 -13.65 4.98 23.43
CA GLY A 485 -13.99 3.56 23.27
C GLY A 485 -15.26 3.16 24.02
N LEU A 486 -15.48 3.69 25.24
CA LEU A 486 -16.71 3.46 26.01
C LEU A 486 -17.92 4.07 25.31
N ALA A 487 -17.79 5.28 24.74
CA ALA A 487 -18.85 5.90 23.95
C ALA A 487 -19.23 5.04 22.72
N LEU A 488 -18.24 4.59 21.94
CA LEU A 488 -18.47 3.78 20.75
C LEU A 488 -19.05 2.39 21.09
N ALA A 489 -18.58 1.77 22.17
CA ALA A 489 -19.10 0.48 22.64
C ALA A 489 -20.55 0.59 23.12
N ALA A 490 -20.90 1.66 23.85
CA ALA A 490 -22.26 1.93 24.30
C ALA A 490 -23.23 2.20 23.12
N LEU A 491 -22.78 2.93 22.10
CA LEU A 491 -23.52 3.13 20.85
C LEU A 491 -23.56 1.88 19.95
N ARG A 492 -22.74 0.87 20.23
CA ARG A 492 -22.58 -0.35 19.43
C ARG A 492 -22.19 -0.08 17.97
N VAL A 493 -21.31 0.90 17.78
CA VAL A 493 -20.75 1.25 16.47
C VAL A 493 -19.24 1.02 16.45
N ARG A 494 -18.69 0.67 15.28
CA ARG A 494 -17.24 0.38 15.16
C ARG A 494 -16.44 1.68 15.07
N SER A 495 -17.06 2.69 14.48
CA SER A 495 -16.52 4.02 14.23
C SER A 495 -17.68 5.03 14.24
N PRO A 496 -17.42 6.33 14.51
CA PRO A 496 -18.42 7.39 14.29
C PRO A 496 -19.04 7.38 12.89
N LEU A 497 -18.33 6.84 11.89
CA LEU A 497 -18.80 6.76 10.51
C LEU A 497 -19.99 5.81 10.31
N ASP A 498 -20.13 4.81 11.18
CA ASP A 498 -21.22 3.83 11.14
C ASP A 498 -22.51 4.34 11.80
N LEU A 499 -22.43 5.52 12.46
CA LEU A 499 -23.53 6.07 13.24
C LEU A 499 -24.73 6.37 12.33
N ARG A 500 -25.89 5.84 12.70
CA ARG A 500 -27.13 6.12 11.99
C ARG A 500 -27.73 7.44 12.46
N ALA A 501 -28.49 8.10 11.58
CA ALA A 501 -29.16 9.36 11.90
C ALA A 501 -30.14 9.25 13.09
N SER A 502 -30.67 8.05 13.36
CA SER A 502 -31.66 7.77 14.39
C SER A 502 -31.10 7.42 15.78
N GLU A 503 -29.79 7.22 15.94
CA GLU A 503 -29.20 6.78 17.21
C GLU A 503 -29.12 7.93 18.23
N ASP A 504 -29.45 7.68 19.49
CA ASP A 504 -29.38 8.69 20.53
C ASP A 504 -27.95 8.83 21.07
N LEU A 505 -27.36 10.02 20.92
CA LEU A 505 -26.00 10.34 21.38
C LEU A 505 -25.99 10.86 22.82
N LYS A 506 -27.14 11.20 23.40
CA LYS A 506 -27.22 11.79 24.74
C LYS A 506 -26.63 10.90 25.84
N PRO A 507 -26.84 9.57 25.85
CA PRO A 507 -26.31 8.70 26.90
C PRO A 507 -24.78 8.64 26.97
N VAL A 508 -24.08 8.94 25.87
CA VAL A 508 -22.62 8.86 25.78
C VAL A 508 -21.91 10.20 25.92
N GLU A 509 -22.66 11.29 26.04
CA GLU A 509 -22.13 12.64 26.26
C GLU A 509 -21.10 12.73 27.40
N PRO A 510 -21.29 12.08 28.58
CA PRO A 510 -20.29 12.12 29.65
C PRO A 510 -18.95 11.58 29.18
N TYR A 511 -18.94 10.44 28.47
CA TYR A 511 -17.71 9.84 27.97
C TYR A 511 -17.03 10.71 26.92
N LEU A 512 -17.79 11.34 26.02
CA LEU A 512 -17.23 12.25 25.02
C LEU A 512 -16.62 13.49 25.67
N THR A 513 -17.26 14.02 26.70
CA THR A 513 -16.78 15.19 27.45
C THR A 513 -15.50 14.85 28.21
N GLU A 514 -15.45 13.70 28.88
CA GLU A 514 -14.25 13.23 29.57
C GLU A 514 -13.09 12.99 28.59
N ALA A 515 -13.35 12.39 27.42
CA ALA A 515 -12.33 12.18 26.39
C ALA A 515 -11.70 13.51 25.95
N LEU A 516 -12.53 14.50 25.63
CA LEU A 516 -12.10 15.82 25.16
C LEU A 516 -11.39 16.67 26.23
N ALA A 517 -11.67 16.41 27.52
CA ALA A 517 -10.95 17.06 28.60
C ALA A 517 -9.48 16.59 28.72
N ARG A 518 -9.13 15.41 28.20
CA ARG A 518 -7.74 14.89 28.18
C ARG A 518 -7.04 15.18 26.88
N ALA A 519 -7.71 14.97 25.75
CA ALA A 519 -7.12 15.14 24.44
C ALA A 519 -8.17 15.54 23.39
N GLU A 520 -7.76 16.39 22.45
CA GLU A 520 -8.56 16.77 21.29
C GLU A 520 -8.62 15.63 20.27
N ILE A 521 -9.48 14.65 20.52
CA ILE A 521 -9.69 13.51 19.60
C ILE A 521 -10.76 13.89 18.56
N PRO A 522 -10.45 13.87 17.25
CA PRO A 522 -11.39 14.28 16.19
C PRO A 522 -12.71 13.52 16.19
N GLU A 523 -12.69 12.21 16.46
CA GLU A 523 -13.87 11.37 16.55
C GLU A 523 -14.79 11.78 17.71
N ALA A 524 -14.22 12.17 18.85
CA ALA A 524 -14.99 12.64 20.00
C ALA A 524 -15.58 14.03 19.74
N LEU A 525 -14.80 14.94 19.12
CA LEU A 525 -15.26 16.26 18.68
C LEU A 525 -16.42 16.14 17.70
N LEU A 526 -16.31 15.23 16.72
CA LEU A 526 -17.35 14.96 15.74
C LEU A 526 -18.65 14.48 16.40
N LEU A 527 -18.59 13.44 17.24
CA LEU A 527 -19.77 12.88 17.90
C LEU A 527 -20.45 13.91 18.82
N LEU A 528 -19.67 14.68 19.58
CA LEU A 528 -20.24 15.72 20.44
C LEU A 528 -20.82 16.88 19.59
N GLY A 529 -20.16 17.26 18.50
CA GLY A 529 -20.66 18.25 17.54
C GLY A 529 -21.99 17.84 16.90
N MET A 530 -22.12 16.57 16.49
CA MET A 530 -23.36 15.99 15.97
C MET A 530 -24.47 15.98 17.03
N LEU A 531 -24.15 15.65 18.29
CA LEU A 531 -25.11 15.74 19.39
C LEU A 531 -25.61 17.19 19.55
N ARG A 532 -24.70 18.18 19.57
CA ARG A 532 -25.07 19.60 19.70
C ARG A 532 -25.89 20.12 18.52
N GLU A 533 -25.60 19.66 17.30
CA GLU A 533 -26.42 19.96 16.13
C GLU A 533 -27.85 19.44 16.31
N ARG A 534 -28.01 18.19 16.76
CA ARG A 534 -29.33 17.57 17.00
C ARG A 534 -30.11 18.24 18.14
N GLU A 535 -29.42 18.73 19.15
CA GLU A 535 -30.01 19.54 20.24
C GLU A 535 -30.36 20.97 19.80
N GLY A 536 -30.02 21.39 18.58
CA GLY A 536 -30.22 22.76 18.09
C GLY A 536 -29.24 23.79 18.67
N ARG A 537 -28.20 23.35 19.37
CA ARG A 537 -27.13 24.19 19.95
C ARG A 537 -26.08 24.50 18.88
N TYR A 538 -26.50 25.17 17.81
CA TYR A 538 -25.73 25.34 16.58
C TYR A 538 -24.39 26.08 16.78
N TRP A 539 -24.28 27.01 17.72
CA TRP A 539 -23.02 27.72 17.98
C TRP A 539 -21.94 26.85 18.60
N GLU A 540 -22.32 25.93 19.49
CA GLU A 540 -21.39 24.96 20.07
C GLU A 540 -21.04 23.87 19.08
N ALA A 541 -22.03 23.39 18.31
CA ALA A 541 -21.82 22.45 17.22
C ALA A 541 -20.83 23.02 16.19
N LEU A 542 -20.96 24.30 15.84
CA LEU A 542 -20.05 24.99 14.92
C LEU A 542 -18.59 24.87 15.37
N ARG A 543 -18.30 25.26 16.62
CA ARG A 543 -16.93 25.22 17.16
C ARG A 543 -16.37 23.79 17.16
N LEU A 544 -17.13 22.83 17.68
CA LEU A 544 -16.70 21.44 17.81
C LEU A 544 -16.46 20.79 16.43
N LEU A 545 -17.33 21.05 15.45
CA LEU A 545 -17.19 20.49 14.10
C LEU A 545 -16.07 21.18 13.30
N GLU A 546 -15.78 22.46 13.53
CA GLU A 546 -14.62 23.13 12.95
C GLU A 546 -13.30 22.57 13.48
N GLU A 547 -13.24 22.25 14.78
CA GLU A 547 -12.08 21.58 15.38
C GLU A 547 -11.98 20.13 14.87
N ALA A 548 -13.08 19.38 14.82
CA ALA A 548 -13.11 18.03 14.26
C ALA A 548 -12.64 18.00 12.79
N ALA A 549 -13.05 18.98 11.99
CA ALA A 549 -12.65 19.08 10.59
C ALA A 549 -11.19 19.53 10.38
N ARG A 550 -10.63 20.31 11.33
CA ARG A 550 -9.23 20.75 11.30
C ARG A 550 -8.25 19.66 11.74
N HIS A 551 -8.60 18.91 12.77
CA HIS A 551 -7.73 17.89 13.37
C HIS A 551 -8.01 16.48 12.85
N GLY A 552 -9.18 16.24 12.25
CA GLY A 552 -9.53 14.95 11.66
C GLY A 552 -8.85 14.67 10.33
N GLU A 553 -8.70 13.39 10.02
CA GLU A 553 -8.18 12.91 8.73
C GLU A 553 -9.23 12.05 8.00
N GLY A 554 -9.14 12.02 6.66
CA GLY A 554 -9.98 11.16 5.82
C GLY A 554 -11.48 11.38 6.04
N GLU A 555 -12.23 10.27 6.11
CA GLU A 555 -13.70 10.30 6.19
C GLU A 555 -14.26 10.97 7.45
N VAL A 556 -13.51 11.00 8.56
CA VAL A 556 -13.94 11.67 9.81
C VAL A 556 -14.03 13.17 9.59
N ALA A 557 -13.00 13.77 8.99
CA ALA A 557 -13.04 15.18 8.59
C ALA A 557 -14.09 15.42 7.50
N GLY A 558 -14.28 14.48 6.57
CA GLY A 558 -15.35 14.55 5.57
C GLY A 558 -16.75 14.62 6.21
N LEU A 559 -17.02 13.79 7.21
CA LEU A 559 -18.28 13.80 7.95
C LEU A 559 -18.43 15.05 8.82
N ALA A 560 -17.35 15.54 9.42
CA ALA A 560 -17.34 16.82 10.14
C ALA A 560 -17.73 17.98 9.22
N PHE A 561 -17.15 18.09 8.02
CA PHE A 561 -17.54 19.11 7.04
C PHE A 561 -19.00 18.97 6.58
N HIS A 562 -19.53 17.75 6.46
CA HIS A 562 -20.94 17.53 6.11
C HIS A 562 -21.87 18.14 7.15
N HIS A 563 -21.65 17.83 8.43
CA HIS A 563 -22.45 18.38 9.54
C HIS A 563 -22.21 19.88 9.73
N LEU A 564 -20.97 20.33 9.52
CA LEU A 564 -20.62 21.75 9.57
C LEU A 564 -21.42 22.57 8.55
N ALA A 565 -21.59 22.06 7.33
CA ALA A 565 -22.42 22.68 6.31
C ALA A 565 -23.89 22.78 6.77
N GLY A 566 -24.43 21.73 7.38
CA GLY A 566 -25.78 21.71 7.97
C GLY A 566 -25.96 22.77 9.06
N VAL A 567 -25.01 22.83 10.01
CA VAL A 567 -24.99 23.82 11.09
C VAL A 567 -24.88 25.25 10.56
N LYS A 568 -23.99 25.51 9.59
CA LYS A 568 -23.85 26.83 8.96
C LYS A 568 -25.10 27.24 8.20
N ARG A 569 -25.78 26.29 7.55
CA ARG A 569 -27.09 26.53 6.91
C ARG A 569 -28.14 26.91 7.95
N ALA A 570 -28.23 26.20 9.08
CA ALA A 570 -29.15 26.52 10.16
C ALA A 570 -28.88 27.92 10.77
N LEU A 571 -27.60 28.30 10.88
CA LEU A 571 -27.16 29.63 11.31
C LEU A 571 -27.29 30.72 10.24
N ARG A 572 -27.85 30.41 9.06
CA ARG A 572 -28.03 31.33 7.92
C ARG A 572 -26.72 32.00 7.47
N ARG A 573 -25.62 31.25 7.48
CA ARG A 573 -24.34 31.68 6.89
C ARG A 573 -24.46 31.77 5.35
N PRO A 574 -23.55 32.51 4.68
CA PRO A 574 -23.56 32.63 3.23
C PRO A 574 -23.56 31.26 2.53
N LEU A 575 -24.38 31.11 1.48
CA LEU A 575 -24.54 29.84 0.77
C LEU A 575 -23.20 29.31 0.23
N ARG A 576 -22.32 30.21 -0.22
CA ARG A 576 -20.96 29.87 -0.66
C ARG A 576 -20.14 29.13 0.40
N GLU A 577 -20.27 29.50 1.67
CA GLU A 577 -19.57 28.82 2.77
C GLU A 577 -20.16 27.42 3.01
N VAL A 578 -21.48 27.31 3.01
CA VAL A 578 -22.20 26.03 3.19
C VAL A 578 -21.83 25.03 2.09
N LEU A 579 -21.89 25.47 0.84
CA LEU A 579 -21.55 24.62 -0.30
C LEU A 579 -20.04 24.34 -0.38
N GLY A 580 -19.20 25.28 0.06
CA GLY A 580 -17.76 25.08 0.20
C GLY A 580 -17.43 23.97 1.21
N ASP A 581 -18.17 23.87 2.31
CA ASP A 581 -18.04 22.77 3.27
C ASP A 581 -18.51 21.44 2.68
N HIS A 582 -19.63 21.41 1.95
CA HIS A 582 -20.04 20.20 1.22
C HIS A 582 -19.03 19.76 0.16
N LYS A 583 -18.37 20.70 -0.53
CA LYS A 583 -17.27 20.41 -1.47
C LYS A 583 -16.09 19.76 -0.75
N ARG A 584 -15.67 20.31 0.39
CA ARG A 584 -14.60 19.73 1.23
C ARG A 584 -14.98 18.35 1.77
N ALA A 585 -16.22 18.19 2.20
CA ALA A 585 -16.76 16.90 2.63
C ALA A 585 -16.68 15.86 1.52
N HIS A 586 -17.15 16.20 0.31
CA HIS A 586 -17.10 15.31 -0.85
C HIS A 586 -15.66 14.87 -1.21
N ALA A 587 -14.69 15.77 -1.10
CA ALA A 587 -13.29 15.47 -1.40
C ALA A 587 -12.69 14.40 -0.47
N LEU A 588 -13.20 14.31 0.77
CA LEU A 588 -12.73 13.35 1.78
C LEU A 588 -13.65 12.12 1.89
N ARG A 589 -14.92 12.27 1.55
CA ARG A 589 -15.95 11.22 1.55
C ARG A 589 -16.89 11.44 0.38
N ALA A 590 -16.77 10.62 -0.66
CA ALA A 590 -17.51 10.81 -1.90
C ALA A 590 -19.03 10.77 -1.67
N TYR A 591 -19.69 11.87 -2.01
CA TYR A 591 -21.14 11.93 -2.13
C TYR A 591 -21.63 11.22 -3.40
N PRO A 592 -22.82 10.59 -3.35
CA PRO A 592 -23.45 10.01 -4.53
C PRO A 592 -23.91 11.10 -5.50
N ALA A 593 -23.94 10.78 -6.79
CA ALA A 593 -24.28 11.73 -7.86
C ALA A 593 -25.62 12.46 -7.65
N PRO A 594 -26.72 11.80 -7.20
CA PRO A 594 -27.98 12.49 -6.90
C PRO A 594 -27.87 13.55 -5.81
N TYR A 595 -26.98 13.36 -4.82
CA TYR A 595 -26.76 14.36 -3.78
C TYR A 595 -26.00 15.57 -4.31
N LEU A 596 -24.93 15.34 -5.08
CA LEU A 596 -24.16 16.41 -5.73
C LEU A 596 -25.00 17.21 -6.73
N PHE A 597 -25.86 16.53 -7.47
CA PHE A 597 -26.81 17.16 -8.38
C PHE A 597 -27.74 18.14 -7.65
N ARG A 598 -28.33 17.74 -6.52
CA ARG A 598 -29.17 18.64 -5.71
C ARG A 598 -28.39 19.85 -5.19
N LEU A 599 -27.14 19.66 -4.76
CA LEU A 599 -26.29 20.78 -4.34
C LEU A 599 -25.96 21.72 -5.51
N ALA A 600 -25.74 21.19 -6.72
CA ALA A 600 -25.51 22.02 -7.90
C ALA A 600 -26.75 22.85 -8.28
N GLN A 601 -27.94 22.28 -8.15
CA GLN A 601 -29.20 23.03 -8.32
C GLN A 601 -29.36 24.14 -7.27
N GLU A 602 -29.07 23.83 -5.99
CA GLU A 602 -29.09 24.82 -4.91
C GLU A 602 -28.09 25.95 -5.16
N ALA A 603 -26.87 25.62 -5.60
CA ALA A 603 -25.82 26.57 -5.93
C ALA A 603 -26.27 27.53 -7.05
N LEU A 604 -26.84 26.99 -8.13
CA LEU A 604 -27.32 27.81 -9.24
C LEU A 604 -28.51 28.69 -8.83
N ALA A 605 -29.46 28.15 -8.06
CA ALA A 605 -30.58 28.92 -7.54
C ALA A 605 -30.14 30.07 -6.61
N GLY A 606 -29.04 29.88 -5.87
CA GLY A 606 -28.43 30.90 -5.03
C GLY A 606 -27.46 31.85 -5.75
N GLY A 607 -27.29 31.75 -7.07
CA GLY A 607 -26.43 32.62 -7.87
C GLY A 607 -24.93 32.26 -7.87
N GLU A 608 -24.55 31.11 -7.30
CA GLU A 608 -23.15 30.64 -7.22
C GLU A 608 -22.79 29.78 -8.45
N GLU A 609 -22.79 30.38 -9.65
CA GLU A 609 -22.67 29.65 -10.93
C GLU A 609 -21.36 28.84 -11.06
N VAL A 610 -20.23 29.37 -10.58
CA VAL A 610 -18.94 28.67 -10.61
C VAL A 610 -18.98 27.41 -9.76
N LEU A 611 -19.57 27.50 -8.57
CA LEU A 611 -19.64 26.40 -7.62
C LEU A 611 -20.67 25.35 -8.08
N ALA A 612 -21.74 25.79 -8.75
CA ALA A 612 -22.69 24.91 -9.41
C ALA A 612 -22.02 24.06 -10.52
N ARG A 613 -21.17 24.68 -11.36
CA ARG A 613 -20.38 23.96 -12.39
C ARG A 613 -19.43 22.94 -11.79
N GLU A 614 -18.71 23.33 -10.74
CA GLU A 614 -17.80 22.42 -10.05
C GLU A 614 -18.53 21.21 -9.45
N LEU A 615 -19.65 21.43 -8.75
CA LEU A 615 -20.46 20.35 -8.16
C LEU A 615 -21.06 19.42 -9.23
N LEU A 616 -21.51 19.99 -10.36
CA LEU A 616 -22.01 19.21 -11.49
C LEU A 616 -20.91 18.37 -12.14
N SER A 617 -19.70 18.90 -12.28
CA SER A 617 -18.53 18.14 -12.74
C SER A 617 -18.24 16.97 -11.80
N ARG A 618 -18.32 17.16 -10.48
CA ARG A 618 -18.14 16.07 -9.51
C ARG A 618 -19.27 15.05 -9.57
N ALA A 619 -20.51 15.48 -9.81
CA ALA A 619 -21.63 14.57 -10.04
C ALA A 619 -21.41 13.72 -11.30
N ARG A 620 -20.78 14.28 -12.33
CA ARG A 620 -20.38 13.54 -13.53
C ARG A 620 -19.33 12.49 -13.23
N ASP A 621 -18.29 12.83 -12.47
CA ASP A 621 -17.25 11.88 -12.06
C ASP A 621 -17.84 10.71 -11.24
N ALA A 622 -18.87 10.97 -10.44
CA ALA A 622 -19.60 9.96 -9.66
C ALA A 622 -20.60 9.13 -10.49
N GLY A 623 -20.88 9.52 -11.74
CA GLY A 623 -21.80 8.85 -12.65
C GLY A 623 -23.22 9.41 -12.65
N LEU A 624 -23.63 10.02 -13.78
CA LEU A 624 -24.96 10.67 -13.91
C LEU A 624 -26.13 9.70 -14.18
N SER A 625 -25.89 8.40 -14.34
CA SER A 625 -26.95 7.44 -14.70
C SER A 625 -28.11 7.45 -13.71
N GLU A 626 -27.81 7.40 -12.40
CA GLU A 626 -28.84 7.42 -11.34
C GLU A 626 -29.61 8.75 -11.31
N VAL A 627 -28.93 9.85 -11.64
CA VAL A 627 -29.56 11.18 -11.72
C VAL A 627 -30.49 11.25 -12.91
N ALA A 628 -30.06 10.73 -14.07
CA ALA A 628 -30.84 10.69 -15.29
C ALA A 628 -32.09 9.79 -15.14
N GLU A 629 -31.98 8.67 -14.42
CA GLU A 629 -33.13 7.80 -14.14
C GLU A 629 -34.16 8.48 -13.23
N ALA A 630 -33.72 9.27 -12.26
CA ALA A 630 -34.60 9.97 -11.33
C ALA A 630 -35.24 11.24 -11.92
N ASP A 631 -34.45 12.09 -12.59
CA ASP A 631 -34.89 13.38 -13.13
C ASP A 631 -34.02 13.84 -14.31
N LEU A 632 -34.18 13.15 -15.44
CA LEU A 632 -33.49 13.49 -16.69
C LEU A 632 -33.70 14.95 -17.10
N MET A 633 -34.93 15.45 -17.00
CA MET A 633 -35.26 16.79 -17.50
C MET A 633 -34.57 17.90 -16.71
N ALA A 634 -34.56 17.81 -15.38
CA ALA A 634 -33.83 18.79 -14.57
C ALA A 634 -32.31 18.69 -14.79
N LEU A 635 -31.78 17.49 -15.00
CA LEU A 635 -30.37 17.29 -15.31
C LEU A 635 -29.98 17.96 -16.64
N LEU A 636 -30.78 17.76 -17.69
CA LEU A 636 -30.54 18.36 -19.00
C LEU A 636 -30.62 19.89 -18.95
N ALA A 637 -31.61 20.45 -18.26
CA ALA A 637 -31.74 21.89 -18.09
C ALA A 637 -30.54 22.50 -17.35
N LEU A 638 -30.03 21.81 -16.32
CA LEU A 638 -28.86 22.25 -15.57
C LEU A 638 -27.58 22.20 -16.43
N LEU A 639 -27.36 21.10 -17.15
CA LEU A 639 -26.23 20.94 -18.07
C LEU A 639 -26.24 22.00 -19.17
N GLU A 640 -27.40 22.24 -19.78
CA GLU A 640 -27.55 23.26 -20.82
C GLU A 640 -27.22 24.65 -20.29
N ARG A 641 -27.70 25.00 -19.09
CA ARG A 641 -27.45 26.32 -18.48
C ARG A 641 -26.01 26.55 -18.08
N LEU A 642 -25.33 25.52 -17.58
CA LEU A 642 -23.99 25.64 -16.98
C LEU A 642 -22.84 25.31 -17.93
N GLU A 643 -23.01 24.32 -18.81
CA GLU A 643 -21.97 23.81 -19.70
C GLU A 643 -22.33 23.93 -21.18
N GLY A 644 -23.60 24.19 -21.49
CA GLY A 644 -24.08 24.43 -22.85
C GLY A 644 -24.77 23.22 -23.48
N PRO A 645 -25.26 23.40 -24.72
CA PRO A 645 -26.18 22.46 -25.36
C PRO A 645 -25.54 21.11 -25.69
N TRP A 646 -24.23 21.06 -25.97
CA TRP A 646 -23.51 19.80 -26.23
C TRP A 646 -23.54 18.86 -25.03
N ALA A 647 -23.26 19.36 -23.83
CA ALA A 647 -23.21 18.55 -22.62
C ALA A 647 -24.58 17.92 -22.28
N ALA A 648 -25.66 18.70 -22.43
CA ALA A 648 -27.01 18.20 -22.28
C ALA A 648 -27.34 17.16 -23.37
N PHE A 649 -26.98 17.44 -24.64
CA PHE A 649 -27.22 16.53 -25.75
C PHE A 649 -26.52 15.18 -25.57
N SER A 650 -25.26 15.15 -25.16
CA SER A 650 -24.51 13.89 -25.00
C SER A 650 -25.17 12.95 -23.98
N VAL A 651 -25.69 13.49 -22.87
CA VAL A 651 -26.40 12.70 -21.84
C VAL A 651 -27.75 12.20 -22.40
N LEU A 652 -28.50 13.06 -23.06
CA LEU A 652 -29.78 12.69 -23.68
C LEU A 652 -29.59 11.64 -24.77
N TYR A 653 -28.59 11.77 -25.64
CA TYR A 653 -28.29 10.83 -26.71
C TYR A 653 -28.00 9.42 -26.18
N GLN A 654 -27.23 9.31 -25.09
CA GLN A 654 -26.99 8.03 -24.42
C GLN A 654 -28.28 7.42 -23.83
N ALA A 655 -29.15 8.25 -23.25
CA ALA A 655 -30.45 7.79 -22.73
C ALA A 655 -31.38 7.30 -23.86
N LEU A 656 -31.41 8.02 -24.99
CA LEU A 656 -32.16 7.64 -26.19
C LEU A 656 -31.70 6.29 -26.75
N GLY A 657 -30.38 6.06 -26.82
CA GLY A 657 -29.82 4.79 -27.31
C GLY A 657 -30.20 3.55 -26.47
N ARG A 658 -30.60 3.73 -25.21
CA ARG A 658 -31.08 2.66 -24.32
C ARG A 658 -32.60 2.46 -24.37
N THR A 659 -33.33 3.36 -25.03
CA THR A 659 -34.80 3.34 -25.07
C THR A 659 -35.28 2.74 -26.38
N PRO A 660 -35.86 1.52 -26.40
CA PRO A 660 -36.46 0.96 -27.60
C PRO A 660 -37.74 1.76 -27.92
N ALA A 661 -37.69 2.59 -28.95
CA ALA A 661 -38.69 3.61 -29.31
C ALA A 661 -38.71 4.84 -28.37
N PRO A 662 -37.76 5.78 -28.53
CA PRO A 662 -37.73 7.00 -27.74
C PRO A 662 -38.97 7.89 -28.01
N PRO A 663 -39.52 8.54 -26.98
CA PRO A 663 -40.68 9.42 -27.12
C PRO A 663 -40.34 10.67 -27.96
N LEU A 664 -41.37 11.18 -28.65
CA LEU A 664 -41.23 12.29 -29.59
C LEU A 664 -40.69 13.56 -28.92
N GLU A 665 -41.08 13.81 -27.67
CA GLU A 665 -40.65 14.97 -26.88
C GLU A 665 -39.15 14.96 -26.59
N LEU A 666 -38.58 13.79 -26.28
CA LEU A 666 -37.14 13.65 -26.03
C LEU A 666 -36.33 13.74 -27.32
N LEU A 667 -36.85 13.21 -28.43
CA LEU A 667 -36.24 13.38 -29.75
C LEU A 667 -36.27 14.85 -30.19
N ALA A 668 -37.38 15.56 -29.98
CA ALA A 668 -37.51 16.98 -30.27
C ALA A 668 -36.53 17.82 -29.42
N LEU A 669 -36.35 17.47 -28.15
CA LEU A 669 -35.38 18.10 -27.27
C LEU A 669 -33.94 17.85 -27.72
N ALA A 670 -33.59 16.61 -28.07
CA ALA A 670 -32.27 16.26 -28.57
C ALA A 670 -31.95 16.99 -29.88
N TYR A 671 -32.93 17.07 -30.77
CA TYR A 671 -32.84 17.86 -32.00
C TYR A 671 -32.65 19.35 -31.73
N ARG A 672 -33.40 19.94 -30.79
CA ARG A 672 -33.22 21.36 -30.40
C ARG A 672 -31.80 21.63 -29.90
N LEU A 673 -31.27 20.75 -29.06
CA LEU A 673 -29.92 20.87 -28.50
C LEU A 673 -28.83 20.68 -29.56
N SER A 674 -29.07 19.85 -30.58
CA SER A 674 -28.08 19.55 -31.62
C SER A 674 -27.88 20.65 -32.66
N ARG A 675 -28.78 21.65 -32.72
CA ARG A 675 -28.72 22.75 -33.70
C ARG A 675 -27.38 23.50 -33.73
N SER A 676 -26.70 23.63 -32.60
CA SER A 676 -25.39 24.31 -32.51
C SER A 676 -24.21 23.49 -33.04
N PHE A 677 -24.38 22.19 -33.30
CA PHE A 677 -23.31 21.26 -33.74
C PHE A 677 -23.85 20.18 -34.69
N ARG A 678 -24.73 20.61 -35.60
CA ARG A 678 -25.45 19.76 -36.56
C ARG A 678 -24.59 18.85 -37.45
N GLU A 679 -23.31 19.22 -37.65
CA GLU A 679 -22.36 18.47 -38.48
C GLU A 679 -21.81 17.22 -37.77
N SER A 680 -22.13 17.03 -36.48
CA SER A 680 -21.74 15.81 -35.77
C SER A 680 -22.59 14.60 -36.20
N PRO A 681 -21.99 13.40 -36.33
CA PRO A 681 -22.72 12.17 -36.69
C PRO A 681 -23.89 11.88 -35.74
N GLU A 682 -23.74 12.20 -34.46
CA GLU A 682 -24.77 12.03 -33.44
C GLU A 682 -25.96 12.97 -33.68
N ALA A 683 -25.71 14.23 -34.06
CA ALA A 683 -26.75 15.20 -34.38
C ALA A 683 -27.54 14.77 -35.63
N GLU A 684 -26.84 14.31 -36.67
CA GLU A 684 -27.46 13.78 -37.89
C GLU A 684 -28.34 12.56 -37.58
N ALA A 685 -27.83 11.61 -36.77
CA ALA A 685 -28.58 10.43 -36.36
C ALA A 685 -29.87 10.79 -35.59
N VAL A 686 -29.80 11.75 -34.66
CA VAL A 686 -30.97 12.24 -33.92
C VAL A 686 -31.97 12.93 -34.84
N ARG A 687 -31.51 13.77 -35.77
CA ARG A 687 -32.36 14.43 -36.77
C ARG A 687 -33.12 13.39 -37.61
N GLY A 688 -32.44 12.37 -38.10
CA GLY A 688 -33.06 11.26 -38.84
C GLY A 688 -34.05 10.44 -38.00
N GLN A 689 -33.74 10.17 -36.73
CA GLN A 689 -34.65 9.49 -35.80
C GLN A 689 -35.89 10.34 -35.48
N TYR A 690 -35.71 11.65 -35.30
CA TYR A 690 -36.81 12.58 -35.03
C TYR A 690 -37.75 12.72 -36.24
N LEU A 691 -37.20 12.90 -37.44
CA LEU A 691 -37.98 12.91 -38.69
C LEU A 691 -38.76 11.61 -38.87
N ALA A 692 -38.10 10.46 -38.65
CA ALA A 692 -38.75 9.16 -38.71
C ALA A 692 -39.91 9.03 -37.71
N ALA A 693 -39.74 9.52 -36.49
CA ALA A 693 -40.77 9.52 -35.46
C ALA A 693 -41.95 10.44 -35.83
N LEU A 694 -41.69 11.62 -36.41
CA LEU A 694 -42.73 12.51 -36.92
C LEU A 694 -43.57 11.85 -38.02
N TYR A 695 -42.92 11.18 -38.99
CA TYR A 695 -43.62 10.43 -40.03
C TYR A 695 -44.43 9.26 -39.48
N ALA A 696 -43.86 8.49 -38.54
CA ALA A 696 -44.57 7.39 -37.89
C ALA A 696 -45.79 7.86 -37.08
N ALA A 697 -45.71 9.05 -36.48
CA ALA A 697 -46.81 9.70 -35.78
C ALA A 697 -47.83 10.41 -36.71
N GLY A 698 -47.62 10.37 -38.04
CA GLY A 698 -48.48 11.03 -39.02
C GLY A 698 -48.39 12.57 -39.03
N ARG A 699 -47.40 13.16 -38.34
CA ARG A 699 -47.18 14.62 -38.24
C ARG A 699 -46.38 15.14 -39.44
N VAL A 700 -46.88 14.87 -40.64
CA VAL A 700 -46.17 15.13 -41.92
C VAL A 700 -45.93 16.63 -42.13
N GLU A 701 -46.89 17.49 -41.81
CA GLU A 701 -46.77 18.94 -41.92
C GLU A 701 -45.68 19.51 -40.99
N GLU A 702 -45.51 18.93 -39.80
CA GLU A 702 -44.48 19.35 -38.85
C GLU A 702 -43.08 18.98 -39.35
N ALA A 703 -42.93 17.82 -40.01
CA ALA A 703 -41.69 17.40 -40.65
C ALA A 703 -41.33 18.30 -41.84
N GLU A 704 -42.31 18.65 -42.68
CA GLU A 704 -42.12 19.58 -43.80
C GLU A 704 -41.62 20.94 -43.32
N ARG A 705 -42.30 21.51 -42.31
CA ARG A 705 -41.92 22.79 -41.72
C ARG A 705 -40.49 22.75 -41.18
N LEU A 706 -40.11 21.68 -40.48
CA LEU A 706 -38.76 21.53 -39.93
C LEU A 706 -37.70 21.52 -41.04
N LEU A 707 -37.90 20.73 -42.10
CA LEU A 707 -36.96 20.65 -43.23
C LEU A 707 -36.86 21.99 -43.97
N LEU A 708 -37.97 22.70 -44.14
CA LEU A 708 -37.98 24.02 -44.74
C LEU A 708 -37.27 25.08 -43.87
N GLU A 709 -37.46 25.05 -42.56
CA GLU A 709 -36.73 25.93 -41.62
C GLU A 709 -35.22 25.67 -41.66
N GLU A 710 -34.81 24.39 -41.67
CA GLU A 710 -33.40 24.01 -41.81
C GLU A 710 -32.80 24.48 -43.14
N LEU A 711 -33.55 24.29 -44.23
CA LEU A 711 -33.11 24.72 -45.55
C LEU A 711 -33.04 26.24 -45.67
N GLN A 712 -33.93 26.99 -45.01
CA GLN A 712 -33.85 28.45 -44.95
C GLN A 712 -32.60 28.92 -44.20
N ALA A 713 -32.30 28.31 -43.06
CA ALA A 713 -31.09 28.60 -42.30
C ALA A 713 -29.82 28.17 -43.05
N HIS A 714 -29.91 27.08 -43.81
CA HIS A 714 -28.81 26.45 -44.51
C HIS A 714 -29.20 26.00 -45.93
N PRO A 715 -29.20 26.93 -46.91
CA PRO A 715 -29.73 26.68 -48.26
C PRO A 715 -29.00 25.60 -49.08
N GLN A 716 -27.88 25.09 -48.59
CA GLN A 716 -26.97 24.19 -49.30
C GLN A 716 -26.72 22.89 -48.52
N ALA A 717 -27.54 22.58 -47.52
CA ALA A 717 -27.47 21.32 -46.78
C ALA A 717 -28.02 20.18 -47.64
N LEU A 718 -27.14 19.31 -48.15
CA LEU A 718 -27.52 18.23 -49.07
C LEU A 718 -28.45 17.21 -48.43
N GLU A 719 -28.19 16.85 -47.18
CA GLU A 719 -29.00 15.96 -46.37
C GLU A 719 -30.44 16.47 -46.23
N VAL A 720 -30.62 17.78 -46.01
CA VAL A 720 -31.94 18.42 -45.91
C VAL A 720 -32.64 18.47 -47.26
N LEU A 721 -31.89 18.77 -48.34
CA LEU A 721 -32.42 18.78 -49.69
C LEU A 721 -32.88 17.39 -50.14
N PHE A 722 -32.16 16.33 -49.77
CA PHE A 722 -32.55 14.94 -50.02
C PHE A 722 -33.80 14.58 -49.23
N ASP A 723 -33.82 14.83 -47.92
CA ASP A 723 -34.98 14.55 -47.07
C ASP A 723 -36.24 15.30 -47.55
N LEU A 724 -36.11 16.55 -47.98
CA LEU A 724 -37.22 17.37 -48.50
C LEU A 724 -37.67 16.90 -49.89
N ALA A 725 -36.73 16.47 -50.75
CA ALA A 725 -37.07 15.90 -52.04
C ALA A 725 -37.86 14.59 -51.87
N GLU A 726 -37.38 13.70 -51.01
CA GLU A 726 -38.09 12.46 -50.65
C GLU A 726 -39.44 12.72 -49.99
N HIS A 727 -39.54 13.74 -49.13
CA HIS A 727 -40.79 14.18 -48.52
C HIS A 727 -41.84 14.57 -49.57
N HIS A 728 -41.46 15.43 -50.52
CA HIS A 728 -42.36 15.87 -51.58
C HIS A 728 -42.71 14.73 -52.55
N GLU A 729 -41.79 13.79 -52.83
CA GLU A 729 -42.12 12.57 -53.58
C GLU A 729 -43.17 11.73 -52.85
N ALA A 730 -43.05 11.59 -51.52
CA ALA A 730 -44.00 10.84 -50.70
C ALA A 730 -45.41 11.47 -50.68
N GLN A 731 -45.50 12.80 -50.79
CA GLN A 731 -46.75 13.55 -50.92
C GLN A 731 -47.33 13.55 -52.35
N GLY A 732 -46.56 13.12 -53.36
CA GLY A 732 -46.95 13.19 -54.77
C GLY A 732 -46.67 14.54 -55.44
N ASP A 733 -45.92 15.43 -54.78
CA ASP A 733 -45.55 16.77 -55.24
C ASP A 733 -44.27 16.74 -56.11
N TRP A 734 -44.33 15.96 -57.21
CA TRP A 734 -43.17 15.64 -58.07
C TRP A 734 -42.41 16.86 -58.61
N ARG A 735 -43.12 17.98 -58.82
CA ARG A 735 -42.50 19.22 -59.29
C ARG A 735 -41.55 19.80 -58.25
N ARG A 736 -41.99 19.88 -56.99
CA ARG A 736 -41.20 20.39 -55.86
C ARG A 736 -40.07 19.44 -55.49
N ALA A 737 -40.33 18.13 -55.53
CA ALA A 737 -39.29 17.11 -55.38
C ALA A 737 -38.15 17.30 -56.39
N ALA A 738 -38.49 17.44 -57.68
CA ALA A 738 -37.48 17.65 -58.72
C ALA A 738 -36.75 18.99 -58.57
N GLU A 739 -37.39 20.05 -58.08
CA GLU A 739 -36.71 21.32 -57.74
C GLU A 739 -35.70 21.16 -56.59
N CYS A 740 -36.03 20.35 -55.57
CA CYS A 740 -35.12 20.06 -54.45
C CYS A 740 -33.93 19.20 -54.90
N TRP A 741 -34.17 18.15 -55.68
CA TRP A 741 -33.09 17.33 -56.26
C TRP A 741 -32.18 18.14 -57.18
N GLN A 742 -32.72 19.08 -57.95
CA GLN A 742 -31.94 19.93 -58.85
C GLN A 742 -30.99 20.84 -58.05
N LYS A 743 -31.48 21.46 -56.99
CA LYS A 743 -30.64 22.23 -56.06
C LYS A 743 -29.57 21.35 -55.40
N ALA A 744 -29.92 20.11 -55.03
CA ALA A 744 -28.96 19.17 -54.44
C ALA A 744 -27.85 18.78 -55.44
N LEU A 745 -28.20 18.59 -56.72
CA LEU A 745 -27.23 18.33 -57.78
C LEU A 745 -26.25 19.49 -57.93
N GLU A 746 -26.75 20.72 -57.97
CA GLU A 746 -25.93 21.92 -58.11
C GLU A 746 -24.96 22.09 -56.94
N VAL A 747 -25.42 21.82 -55.71
CA VAL A 747 -24.57 21.86 -54.51
C VAL A 747 -23.51 20.75 -54.54
N ALA A 748 -23.89 19.51 -54.83
CA ALA A 748 -22.95 18.39 -54.91
C ALA A 748 -21.88 18.62 -55.99
N LEU A 749 -22.28 19.15 -57.15
CA LEU A 749 -21.41 19.31 -58.31
C LEU A 749 -20.48 20.50 -58.17
N TYR A 750 -21.00 21.68 -57.84
CA TYR A 750 -20.22 22.91 -57.90
C TYR A 750 -19.54 23.25 -56.58
N ARG A 751 -20.13 22.89 -55.43
CA ARG A 751 -19.62 23.24 -54.12
C ARG A 751 -18.81 22.11 -53.50
N GLU A 752 -19.41 20.93 -53.32
CA GLU A 752 -18.71 19.79 -52.73
C GLU A 752 -17.74 19.13 -53.70
N LYS A 753 -18.01 19.27 -55.01
CA LYS A 753 -17.24 18.64 -56.10
C LYS A 753 -17.22 17.11 -55.98
N ASP A 754 -18.22 16.54 -55.32
CA ASP A 754 -18.39 15.09 -55.24
C ASP A 754 -19.06 14.60 -56.52
N LEU A 755 -18.23 14.10 -57.45
CA LEU A 755 -18.68 13.63 -58.75
C LEU A 755 -19.53 12.36 -58.66
N GLU A 756 -19.31 11.51 -57.66
CA GLU A 756 -20.10 10.30 -57.46
C GLU A 756 -21.50 10.66 -56.93
N LEU A 757 -21.57 11.52 -55.91
CA LEU A 757 -22.84 12.00 -55.38
C LEU A 757 -23.63 12.79 -56.44
N SER A 758 -22.97 13.68 -57.17
CA SER A 758 -23.58 14.43 -58.28
C SER A 758 -24.11 13.51 -59.38
N ARG A 759 -23.37 12.45 -59.71
CA ARG A 759 -23.80 11.41 -60.65
C ARG A 759 -25.03 10.66 -60.12
N GLU A 760 -25.08 10.35 -58.82
CA GLU A 760 -26.24 9.71 -58.19
C GLU A 760 -27.49 10.62 -58.19
N VAL A 761 -27.33 11.91 -57.88
CA VAL A 761 -28.43 12.88 -57.84
C VAL A 761 -28.94 13.20 -59.25
N LEU A 762 -28.03 13.35 -60.23
CA LEU A 762 -28.40 13.55 -61.63
C LEU A 762 -29.19 12.37 -62.18
N ARG A 763 -28.84 11.14 -61.77
CA ARG A 763 -29.62 9.93 -62.10
C ARG A 763 -31.05 10.02 -61.53
N ASN A 764 -31.21 10.48 -60.29
CA ASN A 764 -32.53 10.66 -59.68
C ASN A 764 -33.37 11.70 -60.44
N LEU A 765 -32.75 12.82 -60.84
CA LEU A 765 -33.40 13.86 -61.64
C LEU A 765 -33.81 13.40 -63.03
N LEU A 766 -32.94 12.68 -63.74
CA LEU A 766 -33.23 12.11 -65.05
C LEU A 766 -34.37 11.07 -64.97
N PHE A 767 -34.52 10.40 -63.83
CA PHE A 767 -35.67 9.52 -63.61
C PHE A 767 -36.98 10.30 -63.40
N LEU A 768 -36.96 11.39 -62.63
CA LEU A 768 -38.14 12.23 -62.39
C LEU A 768 -38.55 13.01 -63.64
N ARG A 769 -37.57 13.52 -64.40
CA ARG A 769 -37.73 14.34 -65.61
C ARG A 769 -36.91 13.78 -66.80
N PRO A 770 -37.30 12.62 -67.37
CA PRO A 770 -36.51 11.94 -68.42
C PRO A 770 -36.39 12.72 -69.74
N HIS A 771 -37.32 13.65 -69.98
CA HIS A 771 -37.35 14.47 -71.20
C HIS A 771 -36.80 15.89 -70.97
N ASP A 772 -36.28 16.21 -69.79
CA ASP A 772 -35.71 17.52 -69.51
C ASP A 772 -34.33 17.64 -70.15
N GLU A 773 -34.23 18.46 -71.19
CA GLU A 773 -33.00 18.60 -71.96
C GLU A 773 -31.87 19.26 -71.15
N SER A 774 -32.23 20.09 -70.17
CA SER A 774 -31.28 20.80 -69.31
C SER A 774 -30.43 19.84 -68.46
N LEU A 775 -30.94 18.64 -68.15
CA LEU A 775 -30.21 17.62 -67.39
C LEU A 775 -29.08 16.97 -68.19
N ALA A 776 -29.09 17.03 -69.53
CA ALA A 776 -27.91 16.61 -70.31
C ALA A 776 -26.73 17.56 -70.14
N LEU A 777 -26.97 18.84 -69.86
CA LEU A 777 -25.91 19.81 -69.67
C LEU A 777 -25.10 19.46 -68.41
N TYR A 778 -25.78 19.12 -67.31
CA TYR A 778 -25.11 18.63 -66.10
C TYR A 778 -24.32 17.32 -66.32
N LEU A 779 -24.78 16.43 -67.21
CA LEU A 779 -24.02 15.22 -67.57
C LEU A 779 -22.74 15.55 -68.34
N GLU A 780 -22.79 16.48 -69.28
CA GLU A 780 -21.62 16.93 -70.03
C GLU A 780 -20.63 17.69 -69.14
N GLU A 781 -21.13 18.48 -68.19
CA GLU A 781 -20.31 19.13 -67.18
C GLU A 781 -19.61 18.14 -66.25
N LEU A 782 -20.31 17.12 -65.75
CA LEU A 782 -19.69 16.02 -64.97
C LEU A 782 -18.56 15.34 -65.74
N LYS A 783 -18.77 15.04 -67.04
CA LYS A 783 -17.74 14.47 -67.91
C LYS A 783 -16.56 15.43 -68.13
N ALA A 784 -16.80 16.73 -68.20
CA ALA A 784 -15.75 17.72 -68.35
C ALA A 784 -14.90 17.86 -67.07
N VAL A 785 -15.54 17.92 -65.90
CA VAL A 785 -14.87 17.99 -64.60
C VAL A 785 -14.08 16.70 -64.33
N GLY A 786 -14.67 15.53 -64.60
CA GLY A 786 -13.99 14.24 -64.49
C GLY A 786 -12.75 14.12 -65.38
N ARG A 787 -12.81 14.58 -66.63
CA ARG A 787 -11.65 14.66 -67.53
C ARG A 787 -10.56 15.58 -67.00
N GLY A 788 -10.93 16.67 -66.32
CA GLY A 788 -10.01 17.57 -65.64
C GLY A 788 -9.29 16.94 -64.45
N LEU A 789 -9.97 16.12 -63.65
CA LEU A 789 -9.36 15.40 -62.51
C LEU A 789 -8.40 14.29 -62.95
N VAL A 790 -8.71 13.58 -64.04
CA VAL A 790 -7.78 12.61 -64.67
C VAL A 790 -6.45 13.29 -65.04
N ALA A 791 -6.50 14.53 -65.53
CA ALA A 791 -5.30 15.31 -65.86
C ALA A 791 -4.49 15.75 -64.62
N LEU A 792 -5.08 15.72 -63.42
CA LEU A 792 -4.43 16.03 -62.14
C LEU A 792 -3.91 14.78 -61.41
N GLY A 793 -4.04 13.59 -62.01
CA GLY A 793 -3.49 12.34 -61.48
C GLY A 793 -4.43 11.53 -60.58
N GLU A 794 -5.71 11.91 -60.48
CA GLU A 794 -6.73 11.07 -59.83
C GLU A 794 -7.34 10.08 -60.84
N GLU A 795 -7.70 8.87 -60.42
CA GLU A 795 -8.40 7.87 -61.23
C GLU A 795 -9.91 7.85 -60.91
N PRO A 796 -10.73 8.77 -61.46
CA PRO A 796 -12.17 8.67 -61.33
C PRO A 796 -12.71 7.46 -62.11
N ARG A 797 -13.82 6.86 -61.63
CA ARG A 797 -14.54 5.82 -62.37
C ARG A 797 -14.96 6.34 -63.75
N ALA A 798 -15.05 5.43 -64.73
CA ALA A 798 -15.51 5.75 -66.07
C ALA A 798 -16.88 6.45 -66.01
N PHE A 799 -17.00 7.59 -66.70
CA PHE A 799 -18.28 8.30 -66.80
C PHE A 799 -19.09 7.75 -67.99
N PRO A 800 -20.41 7.58 -67.83
CA PRO A 800 -21.27 7.07 -68.89
C PRO A 800 -21.33 8.06 -70.07
N ALA A 801 -21.28 7.56 -71.30
CA ALA A 801 -21.26 8.34 -72.53
C ALA A 801 -22.61 9.00 -72.87
N GLY A 802 -23.73 8.55 -72.30
CA GLY A 802 -25.06 9.14 -72.51
C GLY A 802 -26.02 8.95 -71.34
N ARG A 803 -27.20 9.60 -71.42
CA ARG A 803 -28.27 9.51 -70.40
C ARG A 803 -28.69 8.06 -70.11
N GLU A 804 -28.73 7.24 -71.16
CA GLU A 804 -29.08 5.82 -71.09
C GLU A 804 -28.00 5.03 -70.32
N GLU A 805 -26.72 5.25 -70.63
CA GLU A 805 -25.60 4.53 -70.01
C GLU A 805 -25.48 4.80 -68.49
N LEU A 806 -25.93 5.97 -68.00
CA LEU A 806 -25.96 6.34 -66.57
C LEU A 806 -26.99 5.53 -65.75
N LEU A 807 -28.12 5.14 -66.36
CA LEU A 807 -29.10 4.23 -65.75
C LEU A 807 -28.63 2.77 -65.82
N GLU A 808 -27.89 2.46 -66.88
CA GLU A 808 -27.45 1.15 -67.34
C GLU A 808 -26.22 0.56 -66.61
N GLU A 809 -25.32 1.42 -66.13
CA GLU A 809 -24.02 1.07 -65.53
C GLU A 809 -24.10 0.22 -64.25
N THR A 810 -25.29 0.10 -63.64
CA THR A 810 -25.45 -0.49 -62.30
C THR A 810 -26.06 -1.88 -62.29
N LEU A 811 -26.68 -2.35 -63.38
CA LEU A 811 -27.28 -3.69 -63.42
C LEU A 811 -26.44 -4.68 -64.22
N PRO A 812 -26.30 -5.94 -63.77
CA PRO A 812 -25.71 -6.99 -64.61
C PRO A 812 -26.61 -7.26 -65.83
N ARG A 813 -26.03 -7.84 -66.89
CA ARG A 813 -26.83 -8.39 -67.99
C ARG A 813 -27.54 -9.66 -67.51
N PHE A 814 -28.83 -9.74 -67.80
CA PHE A 814 -29.64 -10.90 -67.50
C PHE A 814 -29.78 -11.75 -68.77
N HIS A 815 -29.85 -13.06 -68.60
CA HIS A 815 -29.90 -14.06 -69.66
C HIS A 815 -31.28 -14.76 -69.73
N GLY A 816 -32.35 -14.02 -69.40
CA GLY A 816 -33.71 -14.53 -69.40
C GLY A 816 -34.24 -14.93 -68.03
N GLU A 817 -33.56 -14.57 -66.94
CA GLU A 817 -34.06 -14.74 -65.58
C GLU A 817 -35.42 -14.07 -65.41
N ARG A 818 -36.21 -14.55 -64.45
CA ARG A 818 -37.61 -14.18 -64.28
C ARG A 818 -37.77 -13.58 -62.89
N LEU A 819 -38.07 -12.30 -62.83
CA LEU A 819 -38.30 -11.59 -61.59
C LEU A 819 -39.79 -11.32 -61.43
N LEU A 820 -40.34 -11.72 -60.29
CA LEU A 820 -41.68 -11.33 -59.89
C LEU A 820 -41.58 -10.10 -58.98
N VAL A 821 -42.32 -9.04 -59.29
CA VAL A 821 -42.37 -7.83 -58.48
C VAL A 821 -43.79 -7.62 -57.98
N VAL A 822 -43.95 -7.47 -56.66
CA VAL A 822 -45.25 -7.22 -56.03
C VAL A 822 -45.22 -5.88 -55.29
N GLY A 823 -46.17 -5.01 -55.63
CA GLY A 823 -46.29 -3.66 -55.08
C GLY A 823 -45.68 -2.57 -55.97
N GLY A 824 -45.75 -1.32 -55.50
CA GLY A 824 -45.31 -0.14 -56.25
C GLY A 824 -46.42 0.50 -57.10
N HIS A 825 -46.18 1.74 -57.55
CA HIS A 825 -47.14 2.52 -58.35
C HIS A 825 -47.00 2.21 -59.86
N THR A 826 -48.12 2.29 -60.58
CA THR A 826 -48.23 2.10 -62.04
C THR A 826 -47.18 2.87 -62.87
N GLN A 827 -46.78 4.07 -62.44
CA GLN A 827 -45.78 4.88 -63.14
C GLN A 827 -44.34 4.37 -62.95
N LEU A 828 -44.05 3.72 -61.82
CA LEU A 828 -42.75 3.06 -61.58
C LEU A 828 -42.64 1.81 -62.45
N ARG A 829 -43.71 1.00 -62.51
CA ARG A 829 -43.80 -0.16 -63.40
C ARG A 829 -43.64 0.23 -64.86
N SER A 830 -44.42 1.20 -65.35
CA SER A 830 -44.42 1.57 -66.77
C SER A 830 -43.05 2.09 -67.25
N ARG A 831 -42.27 2.70 -66.35
CA ARG A 831 -40.93 3.21 -66.65
C ARG A 831 -39.83 2.15 -66.50
N LEU A 832 -39.91 1.27 -65.49
CA LEU A 832 -38.85 0.30 -65.21
C LEU A 832 -38.98 -1.00 -66.02
N VAL A 833 -40.20 -1.49 -66.27
CA VAL A 833 -40.37 -2.76 -66.99
C VAL A 833 -39.68 -2.76 -68.36
N PRO A 834 -39.88 -1.75 -69.24
CA PRO A 834 -39.20 -1.72 -70.54
C PRO A 834 -37.68 -1.70 -70.42
N PHE A 835 -37.15 -0.97 -69.43
CA PHE A 835 -35.73 -0.86 -69.16
C PHE A 835 -35.12 -2.20 -68.68
N LEU A 836 -35.81 -2.90 -67.78
CA LEU A 836 -35.35 -4.20 -67.26
C LEU A 836 -35.43 -5.29 -68.32
N GLU A 837 -36.48 -5.30 -69.14
CA GLU A 837 -36.64 -6.23 -70.25
C GLU A 837 -35.59 -6.03 -71.35
N ALA A 838 -35.23 -4.78 -71.65
CA ALA A 838 -34.12 -4.47 -72.57
C ALA A 838 -32.77 -5.03 -72.09
N ARG A 839 -32.63 -5.31 -70.79
CA ARG A 839 -31.44 -5.94 -70.18
C ARG A 839 -31.52 -7.46 -70.08
N GLY A 840 -32.56 -8.07 -70.66
CA GLY A 840 -32.75 -9.52 -70.71
C GLY A 840 -33.45 -10.12 -69.49
N LEU A 841 -33.94 -9.29 -68.56
CA LEU A 841 -34.70 -9.74 -67.39
C LEU A 841 -36.18 -9.79 -67.73
N ARG A 842 -36.83 -10.93 -67.56
CA ARG A 842 -38.29 -11.04 -67.73
C ARG A 842 -38.98 -10.65 -66.43
N VAL A 843 -39.73 -9.56 -66.45
CA VAL A 843 -40.35 -9.00 -65.24
C VAL A 843 -41.87 -9.17 -65.29
N ASP A 844 -42.41 -9.99 -64.40
CA ASP A 844 -43.85 -10.03 -64.15
C ASP A 844 -44.14 -9.07 -62.96
N TRP A 845 -44.67 -7.87 -63.26
CA TRP A 845 -44.92 -6.83 -62.24
C TRP A 845 -46.41 -6.69 -61.92
N PHE A 846 -46.75 -6.85 -60.64
CA PHE A 846 -48.09 -6.64 -60.08
C PHE A 846 -48.10 -5.36 -59.22
N ASP A 847 -48.59 -4.26 -59.80
CA ASP A 847 -48.69 -2.94 -59.19
C ASP A 847 -50.01 -2.77 -58.40
N ALA A 848 -50.11 -1.67 -57.65
CA ALA A 848 -51.26 -1.37 -56.79
C ALA A 848 -52.59 -1.18 -57.56
N ASP A 849 -52.56 -0.72 -58.83
CA ASP A 849 -53.77 -0.42 -59.61
C ASP A 849 -54.22 -1.58 -60.52
N GLY A 850 -53.31 -2.49 -60.90
CA GLY A 850 -53.58 -3.58 -61.87
C GLY A 850 -54.01 -4.92 -61.26
N ALA A 851 -53.91 -5.07 -59.94
CA ALA A 851 -54.35 -6.28 -59.24
C ALA A 851 -55.82 -6.14 -58.82
N GLY A 852 -56.74 -6.80 -59.53
CA GLY A 852 -58.10 -7.00 -59.04
C GLY A 852 -58.07 -7.60 -57.64
N VAL A 853 -58.74 -6.97 -56.68
CA VAL A 853 -58.72 -7.36 -55.27
C VAL A 853 -59.27 -8.78 -55.11
N GLY A 854 -58.43 -9.75 -54.70
CA GLY A 854 -58.90 -11.06 -54.25
C GLY A 854 -58.05 -12.29 -54.63
N LYS A 855 -58.59 -13.47 -54.30
CA LYS A 855 -57.98 -14.81 -54.46
C LYS A 855 -57.48 -15.11 -55.87
N GLU A 856 -58.05 -14.51 -56.90
CA GLU A 856 -57.61 -14.70 -58.29
C GLU A 856 -56.28 -14.00 -58.61
N ALA A 857 -56.04 -12.79 -58.08
CA ALA A 857 -54.75 -12.13 -58.22
C ALA A 857 -53.65 -12.92 -57.50
N LEU A 858 -53.93 -13.41 -56.29
CA LEU A 858 -53.02 -14.25 -55.54
C LEU A 858 -52.72 -15.58 -56.28
N ARG A 859 -53.74 -16.24 -56.86
CA ARG A 859 -53.55 -17.46 -57.67
C ARG A 859 -52.72 -17.21 -58.94
N ARG A 860 -52.89 -16.05 -59.59
CA ARG A 860 -52.06 -15.66 -60.74
C ARG A 860 -50.61 -15.41 -60.34
N ILE A 861 -50.39 -14.72 -59.21
CA ILE A 861 -49.06 -14.48 -58.65
C ILE A 861 -48.39 -15.81 -58.28
N GLN A 862 -49.10 -16.72 -57.61
CA GLN A 862 -48.60 -18.06 -57.27
C GLN A 862 -48.20 -18.88 -58.49
N ASN A 863 -49.02 -18.92 -59.54
CA ASN A 863 -48.70 -19.63 -60.80
C ASN A 863 -47.46 -19.05 -61.52
N ARG A 864 -47.18 -17.75 -61.32
CA ARG A 864 -45.98 -17.09 -61.89
C ARG A 864 -44.75 -17.28 -61.00
N LEU A 865 -44.95 -17.37 -59.69
CA LEU A 865 -43.91 -17.59 -58.70
C LEU A 865 -43.20 -18.94 -58.87
N GLU A 866 -43.91 -20.00 -59.27
CA GLU A 866 -43.31 -21.30 -59.62
C GLU A 866 -42.24 -21.21 -60.72
N LYS A 867 -42.38 -20.24 -61.63
CA LYS A 867 -41.46 -20.01 -62.75
C LYS A 867 -40.53 -18.84 -62.49
N ALA A 868 -40.60 -18.21 -61.32
CA ALA A 868 -39.79 -17.07 -60.96
C ALA A 868 -38.44 -17.53 -60.39
N HIS A 869 -37.39 -16.81 -60.75
CA HIS A 869 -36.04 -17.00 -60.23
C HIS A 869 -35.82 -16.12 -58.97
N GLY A 870 -36.70 -15.15 -58.71
CA GLY A 870 -36.78 -14.44 -57.43
C GLY A 870 -38.00 -13.53 -57.33
N LEU A 871 -38.30 -13.12 -56.11
CA LEU A 871 -39.41 -12.25 -55.75
C LEU A 871 -38.89 -10.97 -55.09
N MET A 872 -39.32 -9.82 -55.59
CA MET A 872 -39.11 -8.53 -54.93
C MET A 872 -40.44 -7.94 -54.46
N ILE A 873 -40.49 -7.54 -53.19
CA ILE A 873 -41.68 -6.94 -52.58
C ILE A 873 -41.39 -5.48 -52.27
N VAL A 874 -42.20 -4.59 -52.84
CA VAL A 874 -42.17 -3.14 -52.57
C VAL A 874 -43.16 -2.84 -51.44
N SER A 875 -42.67 -2.83 -50.20
CA SER A 875 -43.49 -2.81 -48.98
C SER A 875 -44.30 -1.52 -48.73
N SER A 876 -44.08 -0.49 -49.55
CA SER A 876 -44.55 0.87 -49.31
C SER A 876 -45.96 1.22 -49.81
N TYR A 877 -46.57 0.38 -50.65
CA TYR A 877 -47.86 0.68 -51.27
C TYR A 877 -48.76 -0.55 -51.24
N VAL A 878 -49.88 -0.42 -50.51
CA VAL A 878 -51.05 -1.32 -50.42
C VAL A 878 -50.75 -2.78 -50.79
N GLY A 879 -49.90 -3.41 -49.98
CA GLY A 879 -49.47 -4.78 -50.18
C GLY A 879 -49.55 -5.64 -48.93
N HIS A 880 -49.85 -5.10 -47.75
CA HIS A 880 -49.75 -5.84 -46.48
C HIS A 880 -50.58 -7.14 -46.49
N ASP A 881 -51.70 -7.16 -47.23
CA ASP A 881 -52.60 -8.32 -47.34
C ASP A 881 -52.13 -9.40 -48.34
N LEU A 882 -51.28 -9.06 -49.32
CA LEU A 882 -50.78 -10.00 -50.34
C LEU A 882 -49.28 -10.27 -50.22
N SER A 883 -48.51 -9.35 -49.63
CA SER A 883 -47.06 -9.43 -49.49
C SER A 883 -46.65 -10.60 -48.61
N GLU A 884 -47.34 -10.80 -47.48
CA GLU A 884 -47.02 -11.90 -46.57
C GLU A 884 -47.42 -13.27 -47.10
N PRO A 885 -48.66 -13.47 -47.61
CA PRO A 885 -49.02 -14.73 -48.26
C PRO A 885 -48.09 -15.11 -49.43
N VAL A 886 -47.66 -14.13 -50.23
CA VAL A 886 -46.77 -14.37 -51.38
C VAL A 886 -45.33 -14.61 -50.92
N ARG A 887 -44.86 -13.93 -49.87
CA ARG A 887 -43.54 -14.20 -49.26
C ARG A 887 -43.46 -15.61 -48.69
N LEU A 888 -44.46 -16.01 -47.90
CA LEU A 888 -44.52 -17.37 -47.32
C LEU A 888 -44.54 -18.45 -48.41
N GLU A 889 -45.28 -18.23 -49.49
CA GLU A 889 -45.32 -19.16 -50.63
C GLU A 889 -43.99 -19.19 -51.41
N ALA A 890 -43.30 -18.06 -51.54
CA ALA A 890 -41.98 -17.99 -52.17
C ALA A 890 -40.92 -18.73 -51.35
N GLU A 891 -40.94 -18.55 -50.03
CA GLU A 891 -40.09 -19.29 -49.09
C GLU A 891 -40.35 -20.81 -49.19
N ARG A 892 -41.62 -21.23 -49.28
CA ARG A 892 -42.00 -22.65 -49.48
C ARG A 892 -41.41 -23.23 -50.77
N LEU A 893 -41.45 -22.48 -51.88
CA LEU A 893 -40.90 -22.89 -53.17
C LEU A 893 -39.37 -22.73 -53.27
N GLY A 894 -38.74 -22.18 -52.21
CA GLY A 894 -37.31 -21.87 -52.17
C GLY A 894 -36.90 -20.77 -53.16
N VAL A 895 -37.84 -19.91 -53.55
CA VAL A 895 -37.61 -18.72 -54.37
C VAL A 895 -37.07 -17.62 -53.44
N PRO A 896 -35.90 -17.04 -53.74
CA PRO A 896 -35.33 -16.01 -52.87
C PRO A 896 -36.26 -14.77 -52.87
N VAL A 897 -36.38 -14.11 -51.71
CA VAL A 897 -37.25 -12.95 -51.52
C VAL A 897 -36.44 -11.75 -51.07
N HIS A 898 -36.68 -10.59 -51.68
CA HIS A 898 -36.09 -9.32 -51.27
C HIS A 898 -37.19 -8.29 -50.99
N VAL A 899 -37.26 -7.82 -49.74
CA VAL A 899 -38.22 -6.80 -49.33
C VAL A 899 -37.54 -5.43 -49.35
N ILE A 900 -38.05 -4.54 -50.19
CA ILE A 900 -37.55 -3.17 -50.27
C ILE A 900 -38.24 -2.35 -49.15
N PRO A 901 -37.50 -1.82 -48.17
CA PRO A 901 -38.07 -1.02 -47.09
C PRO A 901 -38.60 0.31 -47.62
N GLY A 902 -39.60 0.86 -46.93
CA GLY A 902 -40.31 2.07 -47.35
C GLY A 902 -39.48 3.35 -47.47
N ARG A 903 -38.16 3.34 -47.23
CA ARG A 903 -37.28 4.51 -47.48
C ARG A 903 -36.57 4.47 -48.83
N ALA A 904 -36.64 3.37 -49.58
CA ALA A 904 -36.01 3.26 -50.90
C ALA A 904 -37.05 3.41 -52.03
N ARG A 905 -37.85 4.48 -52.01
CA ARG A 905 -39.01 4.68 -52.89
C ARG A 905 -38.67 5.50 -54.13
N GLY A 906 -37.98 4.88 -55.07
CA GLY A 906 -37.74 5.44 -56.41
C GLY A 906 -37.17 4.37 -57.33
N ALA A 907 -37.07 4.65 -58.63
CA ALA A 907 -36.41 3.70 -59.55
C ALA A 907 -35.00 3.37 -59.11
N THR A 908 -34.27 4.34 -58.57
CA THR A 908 -32.91 4.15 -58.10
C THR A 908 -32.82 3.20 -56.91
N GLY A 909 -33.73 3.32 -55.94
CA GLY A 909 -33.83 2.40 -54.81
C GLY A 909 -34.17 0.98 -55.26
N PHE A 910 -35.11 0.85 -56.21
CA PHE A 910 -35.47 -0.43 -56.81
C PHE A 910 -34.29 -1.07 -57.57
N LEU A 911 -33.58 -0.29 -58.40
CA LEU A 911 -32.44 -0.77 -59.19
C LEU A 911 -31.24 -1.15 -58.31
N ARG A 912 -30.99 -0.41 -57.22
CA ARG A 912 -29.94 -0.74 -56.23
C ARG A 912 -30.28 -2.02 -55.48
N ALA A 913 -31.53 -2.18 -55.05
CA ALA A 913 -32.02 -3.41 -54.44
C ALA A 913 -31.92 -4.60 -55.40
N LEU A 914 -32.31 -4.41 -56.67
CA LEU A 914 -32.21 -5.43 -57.72
C LEU A 914 -30.75 -5.81 -58.00
N LYS A 915 -29.81 -4.86 -58.03
CA LYS A 915 -28.38 -5.13 -58.17
C LYS A 915 -27.86 -6.01 -57.04
N ALA A 916 -28.21 -5.67 -55.80
CA ALA A 916 -27.82 -6.46 -54.63
C ALA A 916 -28.47 -7.86 -54.63
N PHE A 917 -29.67 -7.97 -55.19
CA PHE A 917 -30.43 -9.22 -55.29
C PHE A 917 -30.04 -10.10 -56.49
N ALA A 918 -29.42 -9.52 -57.52
CA ALA A 918 -29.06 -10.22 -58.76
C ALA A 918 -28.23 -11.50 -58.57
N PRO A 919 -27.25 -11.58 -57.65
CA PRO A 919 -26.52 -12.82 -57.39
C PRO A 919 -27.43 -13.99 -56.96
N GLU A 920 -28.45 -13.73 -56.15
CA GLU A 920 -29.41 -14.75 -55.72
C GLU A 920 -30.34 -15.16 -56.87
N LEU A 921 -30.73 -14.22 -57.74
CA LEU A 921 -31.46 -14.51 -58.97
C LEU A 921 -30.67 -15.46 -59.89
N PHE A 922 -29.39 -15.16 -60.12
CA PHE A 922 -28.51 -16.00 -60.95
C PHE A 922 -28.31 -17.39 -60.34
N LYS A 923 -28.09 -17.46 -59.02
CA LYS A 923 -27.92 -18.72 -58.30
C LYS A 923 -29.15 -19.63 -58.40
N ARG A 924 -30.35 -19.05 -58.32
CA ARG A 924 -31.60 -19.81 -58.49
C ARG A 924 -31.82 -20.22 -59.94
N ALA A 925 -31.53 -19.35 -60.91
CA ALA A 925 -31.61 -19.67 -62.33
C ALA A 925 -30.67 -20.81 -62.73
N LEU A 926 -29.44 -20.83 -62.21
CA LEU A 926 -28.47 -21.91 -62.44
C LEU A 926 -28.92 -23.26 -61.84
N LYS A 927 -29.61 -23.26 -60.69
CA LYS A 927 -30.17 -24.48 -60.08
C LYS A 927 -31.34 -25.08 -60.88
N GLY A 928 -31.99 -24.30 -61.74
CA GLY A 928 -33.11 -24.73 -62.59
C GLY A 928 -32.68 -25.31 -63.95
N VAL A 929 -31.38 -25.41 -64.23
CA VAL A 929 -30.81 -26.03 -65.43
C VAL A 929 -30.21 -27.39 -65.03
N GLN A 930 -31.07 -28.34 -64.67
CA GLN A 930 -30.81 -29.79 -64.70
C GLN A 930 -32.01 -30.50 -65.29
#